data_AF-A0A3C0U6C4-F1
#
_entry.id   AF-A0A3C0U6C4-F1
#
_cell.length_a   1.000
_cell.length_b   1.000
_cell.length_c   1.000
_cell.angle_alpha   90.00
_cell.angle_beta   90.00
_cell.angle_gamma   90.00
#
_symmetry.space_group_name_H-M   'P 1'
#
loop_
_entity.id
_entity.type
_entity.pdbx_description
1 polymer ?
#
loop_
_entity_poly.entity_id
_entity_poly.type
_entity_poly.pdbx_seq_one_letter_code
_entity_poly.pdbx_strand_id
1 'polypeptide(L)'
;SQSQSINVQGGGTTTEFKIQGDQYEANRHYFLSQFFRDHYAEYLENLPLITSPVQISKVEVWVTNERSATQNLRNIVAFMDLGADEEYAYRNSTAPLSGISIFPGSNANIAGFPNNANNQLDPLALALSIPGVRDISTANQDLSTSGFLEAREYVELANARKLEQNQFTVHPQLGYITLNQSLNQDEVLAVAFQYTAGGRTYQVGEFSNDGVTPPSTLILKLLKSTVLDVRIPTWDLMMKNIYSLNAFQLDKEDFYLDILYMNDETGVPIPFLPNGNLSDTLLIGVMELDRLNNNNDPYPDGIFDFVQGVTIDKQRGRIMFPVVEPFGKNLYDKLDTEKAREKYVYQALYDSTRFRAQEQTQLNKYILRGQYKSASGSEISLGAFNIPKGSVSVTAGGRTLVENQDYTVDYSLGRVRIINEGVMSAGSPIKVNFENNTLFNVQTKTFYGTTIDHKVNDKLNIGGTWLHLTERPLTQKVNIGDEPISNTIWGMNTNYNAEAPYLTRLMDALPFVETKEKSQLQFKGEFANLIPGSPKGIKITGAETTYLDDFESSQTTIDLRSLNSWNLASTPGNQSGMFPESNLNNDLVYGYNRAKLAWYIVDPSLFTGGGSVPDNIRNDPEITSDQRMREVLIKEVFPNYSLQQNEARNLAMFDLAYYPNERGPYNFDVEGEPGISSGMNANGLLEDPGSRWAGIMRPLQINNFEEQNIEFIQFWVMDPFYDNPDAPDGGDVYFNLGSVSEDVLKDGRQSFENGIPATGDKSSMDTTSWGYLSEIQPITEFFDNASGAREFQDVGFDALNDFEERVWNPSGGANYLNRISSTLGSGSNAYQNVFNDPSGDNFVFYRGDSLDNEGADIMERYKNFNGIQGNSSTITINGSPASATNVPDKEDANRDQTLSKTESYFQYRVSMRPEDLEVGRNFVTDIYETQSHDLPNGMSRPTRWIQFKIPVFEPQKKVGGITDFRSIRFLRMFLTEFDDPIVMRFARLELVRGEWRRFPFSLDDLRENVPIDENDNTSFNVNAVNLEENGGKTPVPYVLPPDIQRQLVYGGTQIVQQNEQSMSLEICGLRDGDARAVFRNFNFDMRMYKRLRMFVHAEASGDFEDLQDGDLSIFVRLGSDYIGNYYEYEVPLKVTP
;
A
#
# COMPACT_ATOMS: atom_id res chain seq x y z
N SER A 1 9.25 17.03 -32.79
CA SER A 1 8.66 15.72 -33.09
C SER A 1 9.71 14.63 -32.95
N GLN A 2 9.27 13.40 -32.70
CA GLN A 2 10.11 12.20 -32.60
C GLN A 2 9.63 11.19 -33.64
N SER A 3 10.53 10.58 -34.42
CA SER A 3 10.18 9.53 -35.38
C SER A 3 10.00 8.19 -34.68
N GLN A 4 8.91 7.47 -34.97
CA GLN A 4 8.57 6.16 -34.42
C GLN A 4 8.17 5.19 -35.54
N SER A 5 8.30 3.88 -35.31
CA SER A 5 7.91 2.85 -36.28
C SER A 5 7.25 1.64 -35.63
N ILE A 6 6.22 1.07 -36.27
CA ILE A 6 5.46 -0.10 -35.83
C ILE A 6 5.43 -1.15 -36.96
N ASN A 7 5.58 -2.44 -36.61
CA ASN A 7 5.48 -3.55 -37.55
C ASN A 7 4.27 -4.43 -37.20
N VAL A 8 3.49 -4.86 -38.21
CA VAL A 8 2.27 -5.67 -38.09
C VAL A 8 2.30 -6.79 -39.12
N GLN A 9 1.85 -8.02 -38.79
CA GLN A 9 1.88 -9.15 -39.73
C GLN A 9 0.60 -10.01 -39.63
N GLY A 10 -0.09 -10.23 -40.76
CA GLY A 10 -1.25 -11.15 -40.82
C GLY A 10 -2.53 -10.62 -40.17
N GLY A 11 -2.79 -9.30 -40.26
CA GLY A 11 -4.04 -8.70 -39.79
C GLY A 11 -4.10 -8.37 -38.29
N GLY A 12 -3.29 -9.01 -37.44
CA GLY A 12 -3.14 -8.67 -36.02
C GLY A 12 -1.71 -8.24 -35.69
N THR A 13 -1.54 -7.48 -34.61
CA THR A 13 -0.22 -7.24 -34.03
C THR A 13 0.16 -8.45 -33.18
N THR A 14 1.14 -9.24 -33.63
CA THR A 14 1.76 -10.25 -32.76
C THR A 14 2.45 -9.52 -31.61
N THR A 15 2.06 -9.85 -30.38
CA THR A 15 2.64 -9.26 -29.17
C THR A 15 3.43 -10.32 -28.45
N GLU A 16 4.72 -10.09 -28.26
CA GLU A 16 5.56 -10.92 -27.39
C GLU A 16 5.26 -10.59 -25.93
N PHE A 17 5.27 -11.62 -25.08
CA PHE A 17 5.15 -11.46 -23.63
C PHE A 17 6.27 -12.22 -22.91
N LYS A 18 6.64 -11.68 -21.75
CA LYS A 18 7.58 -12.27 -20.81
C LYS A 18 7.04 -12.02 -19.40
N ILE A 19 6.69 -13.08 -18.69
CA ILE A 19 6.12 -13.02 -17.34
C ILE A 19 7.02 -13.85 -16.42
N GLN A 20 7.39 -13.32 -15.26
CA GLN A 20 8.17 -14.07 -14.27
C GLN A 20 7.27 -15.05 -13.49
N GLY A 21 7.84 -16.14 -12.99
CA GLY A 21 7.11 -17.16 -12.24
C GLY A 21 6.37 -16.61 -11.01
N ASP A 22 6.92 -15.57 -10.37
CA ASP A 22 6.29 -14.89 -9.22
C ASP A 22 5.11 -13.97 -9.57
N GLN A 23 4.87 -13.69 -10.85
CA GLN A 23 3.87 -12.72 -11.33
C GLN A 23 2.49 -13.34 -11.62
N TYR A 24 2.03 -14.27 -10.76
CA TYR A 24 0.68 -14.83 -10.85
C TYR A 24 -0.41 -13.80 -10.48
N GLU A 25 -1.66 -14.02 -10.91
CA GLU A 25 -2.82 -13.18 -10.53
C GLU A 25 -3.24 -13.41 -9.06
N ALA A 26 -2.62 -12.67 -8.13
CA ALA A 26 -2.95 -12.72 -6.71
C ALA A 26 -4.35 -12.16 -6.36
N ASN A 27 -4.92 -12.63 -5.25
CA ASN A 27 -6.19 -12.17 -4.66
C ASN A 27 -7.42 -12.20 -5.57
N ARG A 28 -7.43 -13.06 -6.61
CA ARG A 28 -8.49 -13.07 -7.64
C ARG A 28 -9.14 -14.44 -7.86
N HIS A 29 -8.39 -15.51 -7.67
CA HIS A 29 -8.80 -16.87 -8.00
C HIS A 29 -8.78 -17.73 -6.72
N TYR A 30 -9.90 -18.37 -6.40
CA TYR A 30 -10.03 -19.13 -5.16
C TYR A 30 -10.77 -20.45 -5.38
N PHE A 31 -10.22 -21.54 -4.87
CA PHE A 31 -10.96 -22.79 -4.69
C PHE A 31 -12.09 -22.60 -3.67
N LEU A 32 -13.22 -23.28 -3.87
CA LEU A 32 -14.37 -23.19 -2.96
C LEU A 32 -14.15 -23.93 -1.64
N SER A 33 -13.23 -24.90 -1.60
CA SER A 33 -12.83 -25.66 -0.41
C SER A 33 -11.54 -26.45 -0.68
N GLN A 34 -10.92 -27.01 0.37
CA GLN A 34 -9.71 -27.83 0.23
C GLN A 34 -9.93 -29.06 -0.64
N PHE A 35 -11.11 -29.66 -0.58
CA PHE A 35 -11.49 -30.78 -1.44
C PHE A 35 -11.26 -30.47 -2.93
N PHE A 36 -11.68 -29.30 -3.40
CA PHE A 36 -11.51 -28.92 -4.81
C PHE A 36 -10.06 -28.66 -5.18
N ARG A 37 -9.29 -28.08 -4.25
CA ARG A 37 -7.85 -27.85 -4.42
C ARG A 37 -7.11 -29.17 -4.58
N ASP A 38 -7.30 -30.10 -3.65
CA ASP A 38 -6.50 -31.32 -3.57
C ASP A 38 -6.80 -32.29 -4.74
N HIS A 39 -8.01 -32.24 -5.30
CA HIS A 39 -8.38 -33.04 -6.48
C HIS A 39 -8.19 -32.29 -7.82
N TYR A 40 -7.74 -31.03 -7.82
CA TYR A 40 -7.64 -30.22 -9.03
C TYR A 40 -6.76 -30.88 -10.11
N ALA A 41 -5.56 -31.32 -9.72
CA ALA A 41 -4.61 -31.96 -10.63
C ALA A 41 -5.09 -33.35 -11.09
N GLU A 42 -5.67 -34.14 -10.18
CA GLU A 42 -6.25 -35.45 -10.47
C GLU A 42 -7.35 -35.35 -11.54
N TYR A 43 -8.25 -34.38 -11.40
CA TYR A 43 -9.36 -34.19 -12.34
C TYR A 43 -8.93 -33.70 -13.73
N LEU A 44 -7.67 -33.27 -13.86
CA LEU A 44 -7.05 -32.80 -15.10
C LEU A 44 -6.01 -33.76 -15.65
N GLU A 45 -5.87 -34.98 -15.09
CA GLU A 45 -4.92 -35.97 -15.59
C GLU A 45 -5.14 -36.34 -17.06
N ASN A 46 -6.41 -36.52 -17.45
CA ASN A 46 -6.80 -37.03 -18.76
C ASN A 46 -7.31 -35.94 -19.70
N LEU A 47 -6.50 -34.90 -19.93
CA LEU A 47 -6.82 -33.83 -20.89
C LEU A 47 -7.20 -34.42 -22.27
N PRO A 48 -8.16 -33.80 -22.99
CA PRO A 48 -8.92 -32.60 -22.65
C PRO A 48 -10.16 -32.87 -21.77
N LEU A 49 -10.39 -34.10 -21.30
CA LEU A 49 -11.56 -34.47 -20.51
C LEU A 49 -11.35 -34.20 -19.01
N ILE A 50 -12.25 -33.43 -18.41
CA ILE A 50 -12.29 -33.23 -16.96
C ILE A 50 -13.02 -34.41 -16.31
N THR A 51 -12.33 -35.16 -15.44
CA THR A 51 -12.87 -36.39 -14.81
C THR A 51 -13.61 -36.15 -13.49
N SER A 52 -13.77 -34.89 -13.08
CA SER A 52 -14.48 -34.50 -11.85
C SER A 52 -15.90 -35.07 -11.79
N PRO A 53 -16.31 -35.69 -10.66
CA PRO A 53 -17.68 -36.16 -10.43
C PRO A 53 -18.63 -35.04 -9.98
N VAL A 54 -18.13 -33.81 -9.82
CA VAL A 54 -18.87 -32.66 -9.27
C VAL A 54 -19.45 -31.79 -10.37
N GLN A 55 -20.68 -31.32 -10.15
CA GLN A 55 -21.27 -30.23 -10.91
C GLN A 55 -21.91 -29.19 -9.98
N ILE A 56 -21.32 -28.00 -9.90
CA ILE A 56 -21.83 -26.88 -9.13
C ILE A 56 -23.06 -26.27 -9.80
N SER A 57 -24.15 -26.16 -9.03
CA SER A 57 -25.44 -25.66 -9.51
C SER A 57 -25.71 -24.21 -9.08
N LYS A 58 -25.21 -23.79 -7.91
CA LYS A 58 -25.46 -22.45 -7.36
C LYS A 58 -24.28 -21.99 -6.50
N VAL A 59 -23.91 -20.72 -6.64
CA VAL A 59 -22.90 -20.05 -5.80
C VAL A 59 -23.40 -18.64 -5.47
N GLU A 60 -23.27 -18.23 -4.21
CA GLU A 60 -23.38 -16.85 -3.77
C GLU A 60 -22.03 -16.43 -3.17
N VAL A 61 -21.53 -15.27 -3.60
CA VAL A 61 -20.25 -14.72 -3.16
C VAL A 61 -20.52 -13.43 -2.42
N TRP A 62 -19.93 -13.28 -1.23
CA TRP A 62 -20.11 -12.16 -0.33
C TRP A 62 -18.75 -11.54 -0.02
N VAL A 63 -18.67 -10.21 -0.10
CA VAL A 63 -17.45 -9.43 0.12
C VAL A 63 -17.71 -8.22 1.02
N THR A 64 -16.65 -7.62 1.55
CA THR A 64 -16.68 -6.32 2.24
C THR A 64 -17.31 -5.24 1.35
N ASN A 65 -18.07 -4.31 1.94
CA ASN A 65 -18.87 -3.32 1.21
C ASN A 65 -18.14 -1.99 0.95
N GLU A 66 -16.99 -2.02 0.29
CA GLU A 66 -16.21 -0.80 0.01
C GLU A 66 -16.89 0.21 -0.94
N ARG A 67 -17.98 -0.16 -1.60
CA ARG A 67 -18.63 0.66 -2.65
C ARG A 67 -19.88 1.39 -2.21
N SER A 68 -20.12 1.41 -0.91
CA SER A 68 -21.34 1.96 -0.35
C SER A 68 -22.61 1.41 -0.99
N ALA A 69 -22.62 0.11 -1.32
CA ALA A 69 -23.80 -0.51 -1.90
C ALA A 69 -24.91 -0.54 -0.85
N THR A 70 -26.15 -0.22 -1.24
CA THR A 70 -27.30 -0.14 -0.32
C THR A 70 -28.34 -1.24 -0.54
N GLN A 71 -28.05 -2.19 -1.43
CA GLN A 71 -28.96 -3.28 -1.80
C GLN A 71 -28.23 -4.63 -1.69
N ASN A 72 -29.01 -5.69 -1.47
CA ASN A 72 -28.49 -7.07 -1.34
C ASN A 72 -27.40 -7.23 -0.27
N LEU A 73 -27.55 -6.52 0.85
CA LEU A 73 -26.65 -6.58 2.00
C LEU A 73 -27.14 -7.59 3.04
N ARG A 74 -26.19 -8.27 3.69
CA ARG A 74 -26.48 -9.18 4.81
C ARG A 74 -25.37 -9.11 5.84
N ASN A 75 -25.72 -9.25 7.11
CA ASN A 75 -24.76 -9.63 8.13
C ASN A 75 -24.34 -11.08 7.88
N ILE A 76 -23.04 -11.37 7.96
CA ILE A 76 -22.50 -12.72 7.77
C ILE A 76 -21.52 -13.08 8.91
N VAL A 77 -21.47 -14.36 9.27
CA VAL A 77 -20.35 -14.98 9.98
C VAL A 77 -19.80 -16.06 9.06
N ALA A 78 -18.55 -15.88 8.63
CA ALA A 78 -17.89 -16.79 7.71
C ALA A 78 -16.85 -17.63 8.46
N PHE A 79 -16.95 -18.96 8.38
CA PHE A 79 -16.04 -19.89 9.06
C PHE A 79 -15.09 -20.56 8.08
N MET A 80 -13.83 -20.71 8.50
CA MET A 80 -12.81 -21.44 7.74
C MET A 80 -13.17 -22.92 7.58
N ASP A 81 -13.56 -23.60 8.66
CA ASP A 81 -13.78 -25.05 8.62
C ASP A 81 -15.21 -25.44 8.21
N LEU A 82 -16.08 -24.50 7.81
CA LEU A 82 -17.48 -24.83 7.49
C LEU A 82 -17.56 -25.92 6.41
N GLY A 83 -18.20 -27.03 6.76
CA GLY A 83 -18.39 -28.17 5.87
C GLY A 83 -17.13 -28.93 5.46
N ALA A 84 -15.98 -28.64 6.09
CA ALA A 84 -14.77 -29.44 5.95
C ALA A 84 -14.93 -30.79 6.66
N ASP A 85 -14.31 -31.82 6.08
CA ASP A 85 -14.05 -33.10 6.76
C ASP A 85 -12.94 -32.91 7.81
N GLU A 86 -12.83 -33.82 8.78
CA GLU A 86 -11.85 -33.73 9.87
C GLU A 86 -10.40 -33.74 9.35
N GLU A 87 -10.14 -34.47 8.27
CA GLU A 87 -8.84 -34.51 7.60
C GLU A 87 -8.39 -33.14 7.07
N TYR A 88 -9.33 -32.28 6.66
CA TYR A 88 -9.04 -30.99 6.05
C TYR A 88 -9.26 -29.79 6.99
N ALA A 89 -9.78 -30.03 8.19
CA ALA A 89 -10.14 -28.98 9.13
C ALA A 89 -8.93 -28.51 9.96
N TYR A 90 -8.82 -27.19 10.12
CA TYR A 90 -7.84 -26.59 11.02
C TYR A 90 -8.12 -26.95 12.48
N ARG A 91 -9.39 -26.88 12.90
CA ARG A 91 -9.87 -27.37 14.21
C ARG A 91 -10.30 -28.83 14.12
N ASN A 92 -9.33 -29.73 14.06
CA ASN A 92 -9.56 -31.19 14.16
C ASN A 92 -9.33 -31.71 15.59
N SER A 93 -9.68 -32.98 15.87
CA SER A 93 -9.59 -33.56 17.22
C SER A 93 -8.16 -33.68 17.78
N THR A 94 -7.14 -33.50 16.94
CA THR A 94 -5.72 -33.57 17.32
C THR A 94 -5.05 -32.20 17.42
N ALA A 95 -5.72 -31.13 16.97
CA ALA A 95 -5.19 -29.78 17.00
C ALA A 95 -5.11 -29.26 18.45
N PRO A 96 -4.02 -28.58 18.85
CA PRO A 96 -3.86 -28.04 20.21
C PRO A 96 -4.63 -26.72 20.38
N LEU A 97 -5.91 -26.71 20.00
CA LEU A 97 -6.80 -25.55 20.12
C LEU A 97 -7.73 -25.72 21.32
N SER A 98 -7.83 -24.69 22.15
CA SER A 98 -8.81 -24.62 23.24
C SER A 98 -10.23 -24.41 22.69
N GLY A 99 -11.25 -24.77 23.47
CA GLY A 99 -12.66 -24.52 23.13
C GLY A 99 -13.44 -25.78 22.74
N ILE A 100 -14.57 -25.58 22.04
CA ILE A 100 -15.46 -26.67 21.65
C ILE A 100 -14.86 -27.54 20.54
N SER A 101 -15.20 -28.84 20.56
CA SER A 101 -14.93 -29.76 19.44
C SER A 101 -15.99 -29.58 18.37
N ILE A 102 -15.59 -29.39 17.11
CA ILE A 102 -16.53 -29.31 15.98
C ILE A 102 -16.81 -30.68 15.33
N PHE A 103 -16.16 -31.75 15.80
CA PHE A 103 -16.38 -33.11 15.33
C PHE A 103 -16.89 -34.04 16.46
N PRO A 104 -17.71 -35.06 16.15
CA PRO A 104 -18.26 -35.39 14.83
C PRO A 104 -19.42 -34.45 14.42
N GLY A 105 -19.67 -34.33 13.12
CA GLY A 105 -20.84 -33.61 12.57
C GLY A 105 -22.15 -34.37 12.69
N SER A 106 -23.24 -33.73 12.24
CA SER A 106 -24.60 -34.28 12.31
C SER A 106 -24.82 -35.50 11.40
N ASN A 107 -23.97 -35.70 10.38
CA ASN A 107 -24.03 -36.87 9.50
C ASN A 107 -22.65 -37.46 9.15
N ALA A 108 -22.17 -38.40 9.97
CA ALA A 108 -20.88 -39.07 9.83
C ALA A 108 -20.73 -40.01 8.61
N ASN A 109 -21.74 -40.13 7.73
CA ASN A 109 -21.73 -41.01 6.55
C ASN A 109 -21.41 -40.30 5.22
N ILE A 110 -21.05 -39.01 5.26
CA ILE A 110 -20.72 -38.18 4.08
C ILE A 110 -19.19 -37.99 3.99
N ALA A 111 -18.43 -39.08 4.12
CA ALA A 111 -16.97 -38.99 4.03
C ALA A 111 -16.54 -38.52 2.63
N GLY A 112 -15.70 -37.49 2.58
CA GLY A 112 -14.97 -37.06 1.38
C GLY A 112 -15.64 -35.99 0.50
N PHE A 113 -16.88 -35.55 0.75
CA PHE A 113 -17.50 -34.43 0.00
C PHE A 113 -17.85 -33.26 0.94
N PRO A 114 -17.48 -32.00 0.63
CA PRO A 114 -17.83 -30.86 1.46
C PRO A 114 -19.34 -30.70 1.67
N ASN A 115 -19.79 -30.64 2.92
CA ASN A 115 -21.19 -30.47 3.27
C ASN A 115 -21.34 -29.86 4.68
N ASN A 116 -22.31 -28.98 4.90
CA ASN A 116 -22.62 -28.41 6.22
C ASN A 116 -22.66 -29.47 7.33
N ALA A 117 -23.24 -30.65 7.07
CA ALA A 117 -23.41 -31.71 8.06
C ALA A 117 -22.12 -32.45 8.47
N ASN A 118 -20.97 -32.16 7.84
CA ASN A 118 -19.69 -32.82 8.11
C ASN A 118 -19.14 -32.47 9.50
N ASN A 119 -19.49 -31.29 10.03
CA ASN A 119 -19.07 -30.83 11.35
C ASN A 119 -20.18 -30.03 12.05
N GLN A 120 -19.94 -29.65 13.31
CA GLN A 120 -20.91 -28.93 14.15
C GLN A 120 -21.03 -27.43 13.80
N LEU A 121 -20.29 -26.96 12.79
CA LEU A 121 -20.50 -25.62 12.21
C LEU A 121 -21.69 -25.60 11.24
N ASP A 122 -22.36 -26.74 11.01
CA ASP A 122 -23.66 -26.81 10.35
C ASP A 122 -24.57 -25.66 10.84
N PRO A 123 -25.04 -24.75 9.95
CA PRO A 123 -25.75 -23.54 10.35
C PRO A 123 -26.97 -23.76 11.26
N LEU A 124 -27.63 -24.92 11.15
CA LEU A 124 -28.75 -25.28 12.02
C LEU A 124 -28.28 -25.77 13.39
N ALA A 125 -27.21 -26.58 13.45
CA ALA A 125 -26.66 -27.08 14.71
C ALA A 125 -25.96 -25.95 15.49
N LEU A 126 -25.18 -25.13 14.78
CA LEU A 126 -24.42 -24.03 15.37
C LEU A 126 -25.36 -23.01 16.04
N ALA A 127 -26.43 -22.61 15.34
CA ALA A 127 -27.42 -21.66 15.88
C ALA A 127 -28.19 -22.20 17.10
N LEU A 128 -28.25 -23.52 17.30
CA LEU A 128 -28.81 -24.12 18.53
C LEU A 128 -27.80 -24.14 19.67
N SER A 129 -26.52 -24.40 19.37
CA SER A 129 -25.45 -24.47 20.37
C SER A 129 -24.96 -23.10 20.84
N ILE A 130 -24.89 -22.13 19.93
CA ILE A 130 -24.42 -20.76 20.13
C ILE A 130 -25.44 -19.82 19.48
N PRO A 131 -26.58 -19.54 20.16
CA PRO A 131 -27.65 -18.73 19.57
C PRO A 131 -27.21 -17.31 19.14
N GLY A 132 -26.26 -16.70 19.84
CA GLY A 132 -25.74 -15.37 19.52
C GLY A 132 -25.04 -15.28 18.16
N VAL A 133 -24.65 -16.40 17.53
CA VAL A 133 -24.08 -16.38 16.16
C VAL A 133 -25.02 -15.76 15.11
N ARG A 134 -26.33 -15.71 15.39
CA ARG A 134 -27.35 -15.12 14.53
C ARG A 134 -27.54 -13.62 14.73
N ASP A 135 -26.88 -13.04 15.72
CA ASP A 135 -26.90 -11.61 16.01
C ASP A 135 -25.47 -11.07 15.93
N ILE A 136 -25.23 -10.20 14.95
CA ILE A 136 -23.91 -9.63 14.69
C ILE A 136 -23.33 -8.86 15.89
N SER A 137 -24.17 -8.38 16.82
CA SER A 137 -23.71 -7.66 18.01
C SER A 137 -23.09 -8.57 19.08
N THR A 138 -23.52 -9.84 19.14
CA THR A 138 -23.08 -10.81 20.16
C THR A 138 -22.28 -11.98 19.59
N ALA A 139 -22.32 -12.20 18.27
CA ALA A 139 -21.67 -13.31 17.59
C ALA A 139 -20.18 -13.45 17.96
N ASN A 140 -19.40 -12.36 17.86
CA ASN A 140 -17.99 -12.38 18.24
C ASN A 140 -17.75 -12.83 19.69
N GLN A 141 -18.47 -12.24 20.64
CA GLN A 141 -18.32 -12.53 22.07
C GLN A 141 -18.64 -13.99 22.39
N ASP A 142 -19.75 -14.50 21.86
CA ASP A 142 -20.22 -15.86 22.09
C ASP A 142 -19.29 -16.91 21.46
N LEU A 143 -18.79 -16.63 20.25
CA LEU A 143 -17.81 -17.49 19.56
C LEU A 143 -16.46 -17.50 20.27
N SER A 144 -15.96 -16.33 20.66
CA SER A 144 -14.72 -16.19 21.42
C SER A 144 -14.80 -16.90 22.78
N THR A 145 -15.92 -16.76 23.49
CA THR A 145 -16.19 -17.49 24.76
C THR A 145 -16.23 -19.00 24.55
N SER A 146 -16.70 -19.44 23.39
CA SER A 146 -16.70 -20.86 22.98
C SER A 146 -15.31 -21.36 22.53
N GLY A 147 -14.31 -20.46 22.52
CA GLY A 147 -12.90 -20.74 22.24
C GLY A 147 -12.51 -20.66 20.77
N PHE A 148 -13.34 -20.08 19.90
CA PHE A 148 -12.96 -19.78 18.52
C PHE A 148 -12.11 -18.50 18.45
N LEU A 149 -11.19 -18.45 17.49
CA LEU A 149 -10.33 -17.30 17.24
C LEU A 149 -10.85 -16.46 16.06
N GLU A 150 -11.24 -15.21 16.33
CA GLU A 150 -11.59 -14.22 15.30
C GLU A 150 -10.42 -14.01 14.32
N ALA A 151 -10.75 -13.69 13.07
CA ALA A 151 -9.86 -13.44 11.94
C ALA A 151 -9.00 -14.64 11.50
N ARG A 152 -9.01 -15.74 12.27
CA ARG A 152 -8.34 -17.00 11.92
C ARG A 152 -9.36 -18.09 11.60
N GLU A 153 -10.24 -18.41 12.53
CA GLU A 153 -11.23 -19.48 12.39
C GLU A 153 -12.56 -18.98 11.84
N TYR A 154 -12.91 -17.75 12.16
CA TYR A 154 -14.09 -17.08 11.62
C TYR A 154 -13.87 -15.58 11.44
N VAL A 155 -14.70 -14.96 10.60
CA VAL A 155 -14.82 -13.52 10.49
C VAL A 155 -16.30 -13.17 10.52
N GLU A 156 -16.66 -12.14 11.28
CA GLU A 156 -17.97 -11.51 11.17
C GLU A 156 -17.88 -10.26 10.30
N LEU A 157 -18.92 -10.02 9.51
CA LEU A 157 -18.99 -8.86 8.65
C LEU A 157 -20.43 -8.35 8.62
N ALA A 158 -20.62 -7.14 9.15
CA ALA A 158 -21.88 -6.42 9.00
C ALA A 158 -22.04 -5.94 7.55
N ASN A 159 -23.26 -5.93 7.04
CA ASN A 159 -23.58 -5.38 5.71
C ASN A 159 -22.72 -5.90 4.55
N ALA A 160 -22.32 -7.18 4.58
CA ALA A 160 -21.59 -7.79 3.48
C ALA A 160 -22.37 -7.67 2.17
N ARG A 161 -21.66 -7.31 1.10
CA ARG A 161 -22.24 -7.12 -0.22
C ARG A 161 -22.22 -8.44 -0.99
N LYS A 162 -23.39 -8.85 -1.48
CA LYS A 162 -23.50 -9.94 -2.45
C LYS A 162 -22.95 -9.51 -3.81
N LEU A 163 -22.03 -10.28 -4.39
CA LEU A 163 -21.58 -10.06 -5.76
C LEU A 163 -22.64 -10.54 -6.76
N GLU A 164 -22.83 -9.74 -7.80
CA GLU A 164 -23.68 -10.09 -8.94
C GLU A 164 -23.00 -11.13 -9.82
N GLN A 165 -23.79 -11.95 -10.54
CA GLN A 165 -23.25 -13.04 -11.39
C GLN A 165 -22.30 -12.56 -12.50
N ASN A 166 -22.34 -11.29 -12.89
CA ASN A 166 -21.44 -10.71 -13.88
C ASN A 166 -20.11 -10.21 -13.27
N GLN A 167 -19.96 -10.22 -11.94
CA GLN A 167 -18.76 -9.74 -11.23
C GLN A 167 -17.75 -10.86 -10.94
N PHE A 168 -18.16 -12.12 -11.07
CA PHE A 168 -17.31 -13.29 -10.91
C PHE A 168 -17.70 -14.38 -11.91
N THR A 169 -16.85 -15.39 -12.03
CA THR A 169 -17.12 -16.62 -12.79
C THR A 169 -16.81 -17.83 -11.92
N VAL A 170 -17.49 -18.94 -12.17
CA VAL A 170 -17.31 -20.20 -11.45
C VAL A 170 -16.94 -21.27 -12.46
N HIS A 171 -15.93 -22.08 -12.17
CA HIS A 171 -15.70 -23.31 -12.91
C HIS A 171 -16.56 -24.45 -12.30
N PRO A 172 -17.59 -24.94 -13.00
CA PRO A 172 -18.62 -25.78 -12.37
C PRO A 172 -18.13 -27.18 -11.98
N GLN A 173 -17.10 -27.71 -12.65
CA GLN A 173 -16.55 -29.05 -12.36
C GLN A 173 -15.32 -29.04 -11.44
N LEU A 174 -14.42 -28.06 -11.58
CA LEU A 174 -13.18 -27.94 -10.80
C LEU A 174 -13.34 -27.14 -9.50
N GLY A 175 -14.45 -26.43 -9.33
CA GLY A 175 -14.82 -25.81 -8.05
C GLY A 175 -13.93 -24.67 -7.58
N TYR A 176 -13.67 -23.72 -8.48
CA TYR A 176 -13.04 -22.44 -8.13
C TYR A 176 -13.82 -21.25 -8.70
N ILE A 177 -13.66 -20.11 -8.06
CA ILE A 177 -14.18 -18.81 -8.49
C ILE A 177 -13.05 -17.94 -9.04
N THR A 178 -13.39 -17.10 -10.01
CA THR A 178 -12.53 -16.07 -10.54
C THR A 178 -13.26 -14.75 -10.52
N LEU A 179 -12.76 -13.81 -9.72
CA LEU A 179 -13.30 -12.48 -9.60
C LEU A 179 -12.86 -11.63 -10.81
N ASN A 180 -13.69 -10.69 -11.24
CA ASN A 180 -13.31 -9.76 -12.32
C ASN A 180 -12.34 -8.69 -11.83
N GLN A 181 -12.34 -8.42 -10.53
CA GLN A 181 -11.43 -7.49 -9.86
C GLN A 181 -10.74 -8.25 -8.72
N SER A 182 -9.46 -7.98 -8.53
CA SER A 182 -8.72 -8.51 -7.38
C SER A 182 -9.24 -7.83 -6.12
N LEU A 183 -9.34 -8.59 -5.04
CA LEU A 183 -9.67 -8.06 -3.72
C LEU A 183 -8.46 -7.34 -3.12
N ASN A 184 -8.73 -6.31 -2.33
CA ASN A 184 -7.73 -5.73 -1.45
C ASN A 184 -7.32 -6.75 -0.36
N GLN A 185 -6.18 -6.51 0.27
CA GLN A 185 -5.58 -7.44 1.21
C GLN A 185 -6.41 -7.63 2.49
N ASP A 186 -7.20 -6.63 2.84
CA ASP A 186 -8.09 -6.52 4.01
C ASP A 186 -9.54 -6.90 3.73
N GLU A 187 -9.95 -7.09 2.48
CA GLU A 187 -11.30 -7.55 2.15
C GLU A 187 -11.57 -9.00 2.56
N VAL A 188 -12.77 -9.26 3.06
CA VAL A 188 -13.25 -10.63 3.34
C VAL A 188 -13.86 -11.23 2.08
N LEU A 189 -13.61 -12.52 1.84
CA LEU A 189 -14.30 -13.29 0.82
C LEU A 189 -14.97 -14.50 1.45
N ALA A 190 -16.30 -14.53 1.38
CA ALA A 190 -17.12 -15.62 1.86
C ALA A 190 -18.05 -16.16 0.77
N VAL A 191 -18.38 -17.44 0.84
CA VAL A 191 -19.24 -18.10 -0.15
C VAL A 191 -20.26 -19.03 0.50
N ALA A 192 -21.39 -19.18 -0.18
CA ALA A 192 -22.27 -20.33 -0.05
C ALA A 192 -22.38 -21.01 -1.42
N PHE A 193 -22.29 -22.33 -1.47
CA PHE A 193 -22.38 -23.07 -2.73
C PHE A 193 -23.12 -24.39 -2.58
N GLN A 194 -23.73 -24.80 -3.68
CA GLN A 194 -24.48 -26.04 -3.82
C GLN A 194 -24.05 -26.75 -5.09
N TYR A 195 -23.87 -28.06 -4.99
CA TYR A 195 -23.41 -28.90 -6.08
C TYR A 195 -24.02 -30.29 -6.02
N THR A 196 -23.89 -31.02 -7.12
CA THR A 196 -24.29 -32.41 -7.22
C THR A 196 -23.09 -33.31 -7.48
N ALA A 197 -23.03 -34.44 -6.79
CA ALA A 197 -22.03 -35.49 -7.00
C ALA A 197 -22.68 -36.85 -6.76
N GLY A 198 -22.44 -37.82 -7.64
CA GLY A 198 -22.99 -39.18 -7.51
C GLY A 198 -24.53 -39.24 -7.37
N GLY A 199 -25.26 -38.28 -7.93
CA GLY A 199 -26.72 -38.17 -7.84
C GLY A 199 -27.27 -37.62 -6.51
N ARG A 200 -26.40 -37.15 -5.60
CA ARG A 200 -26.78 -36.46 -4.35
C ARG A 200 -26.43 -34.99 -4.44
N THR A 201 -27.20 -34.16 -3.73
CA THR A 201 -26.98 -32.71 -3.63
C THR A 201 -26.29 -32.40 -2.31
N TYR A 202 -25.26 -31.58 -2.36
CA TYR A 202 -24.47 -31.12 -1.22
C TYR A 202 -24.52 -29.59 -1.15
N GLN A 203 -24.46 -29.05 0.05
CA GLN A 203 -24.48 -27.61 0.31
C GLN A 203 -23.49 -27.27 1.41
N VAL A 204 -22.77 -26.16 1.22
CA VAL A 204 -21.88 -25.54 2.20
C VAL A 204 -22.26 -24.06 2.33
N GLY A 205 -22.47 -23.60 3.56
CA GLY A 205 -23.04 -22.29 3.85
C GLY A 205 -24.56 -22.21 3.71
N GLU A 206 -25.10 -21.01 3.93
CA GLU A 206 -26.51 -20.66 3.73
C GLU A 206 -26.67 -19.65 2.61
N PHE A 207 -27.68 -19.84 1.75
CA PHE A 207 -28.04 -18.83 0.77
C PHE A 207 -28.95 -17.77 1.37
N SER A 208 -28.96 -16.57 0.77
CA SER A 208 -29.84 -15.48 1.22
C SER A 208 -31.34 -15.80 1.20
N ASN A 209 -31.75 -16.87 0.49
CA ASN A 209 -33.13 -17.32 0.35
C ASN A 209 -33.45 -18.62 1.11
N ASP A 210 -32.57 -19.10 1.98
CA ASP A 210 -32.75 -20.35 2.77
C ASP A 210 -33.63 -20.15 4.03
N GLY A 211 -34.29 -18.99 4.18
CA GLY A 211 -35.26 -18.72 5.26
C GLY A 211 -34.72 -17.91 6.44
N VAL A 212 -33.44 -17.53 6.44
CA VAL A 212 -32.88 -16.57 7.41
C VAL A 212 -33.22 -15.15 6.97
N THR A 213 -34.01 -14.42 7.74
CA THR A 213 -34.42 -13.04 7.43
C THR A 213 -33.45 -12.01 8.05
N PRO A 214 -33.08 -10.92 7.34
CA PRO A 214 -32.37 -9.80 7.97
C PRO A 214 -33.16 -9.25 9.17
N PRO A 215 -32.50 -8.80 10.25
CA PRO A 215 -31.05 -8.57 10.39
C PRO A 215 -30.23 -9.82 10.79
N SER A 216 -30.85 -10.99 10.93
CA SER A 216 -30.13 -12.20 11.35
C SER A 216 -29.01 -12.59 10.40
N THR A 217 -27.90 -12.97 11.02
CA THR A 217 -26.61 -13.25 10.37
C THR A 217 -26.65 -14.56 9.59
N LEU A 218 -26.11 -14.56 8.36
CA LEU A 218 -25.91 -15.77 7.53
C LEU A 218 -24.61 -16.47 7.92
N ILE A 219 -24.62 -17.80 7.94
CA ILE A 219 -23.41 -18.60 8.20
C ILE A 219 -22.82 -19.07 6.86
N LEU A 220 -21.58 -18.68 6.58
CA LEU A 220 -20.92 -18.88 5.28
C LEU A 220 -19.56 -19.56 5.39
N LYS A 221 -19.03 -20.04 4.27
CA LYS A 221 -17.65 -20.55 4.17
C LYS A 221 -16.70 -19.39 3.91
N LEU A 222 -15.66 -19.26 4.73
CA LEU A 222 -14.58 -18.30 4.54
C LEU A 222 -13.58 -18.81 3.50
N LEU A 223 -13.24 -17.97 2.52
CA LEU A 223 -12.17 -18.20 1.54
C LEU A 223 -10.96 -17.29 1.79
N LYS A 224 -11.20 -16.03 2.19
CA LYS A 224 -10.16 -15.06 2.55
C LYS A 224 -10.61 -14.25 3.76
N SER A 225 -9.72 -14.11 4.74
CA SER A 225 -9.90 -13.32 5.97
C SER A 225 -9.32 -11.90 5.81
N THR A 226 -9.63 -11.01 6.77
CA THR A 226 -9.03 -9.68 6.91
C THR A 226 -7.55 -9.74 7.33
N VAL A 227 -7.19 -10.77 8.11
CA VAL A 227 -5.82 -11.07 8.53
C VAL A 227 -5.28 -12.16 7.63
N LEU A 228 -4.12 -11.90 7.03
CA LEU A 228 -3.42 -12.91 6.26
C LEU A 228 -2.49 -13.72 7.18
N ASP A 229 -2.67 -15.03 7.22
CA ASP A 229 -1.71 -15.95 7.79
C ASP A 229 -1.43 -17.03 6.74
N VAL A 230 -0.17 -17.21 6.35
CA VAL A 230 0.22 -18.18 5.31
C VAL A 230 0.22 -19.62 5.82
N ARG A 231 0.13 -19.82 7.14
CA ARG A 231 0.18 -21.13 7.81
C ARG A 231 -1.21 -21.74 8.00
N ILE A 232 -2.28 -20.99 7.72
CA ILE A 232 -3.65 -21.49 7.86
C ILE A 232 -4.20 -21.97 6.51
N PRO A 233 -5.09 -22.97 6.49
CA PRO A 233 -5.58 -23.57 5.25
C PRO A 233 -6.25 -22.60 4.26
N THR A 234 -6.83 -21.48 4.70
CA THR A 234 -7.44 -20.50 3.77
C THR A 234 -6.43 -19.91 2.79
N TRP A 235 -5.14 -19.82 3.16
CA TRP A 235 -4.07 -19.38 2.24
C TRP A 235 -3.93 -20.29 1.02
N ASP A 236 -4.15 -21.59 1.21
CA ASP A 236 -4.04 -22.60 0.18
C ASP A 236 -5.21 -22.57 -0.81
N LEU A 237 -6.34 -21.98 -0.42
CA LEU A 237 -7.50 -21.81 -1.30
C LEU A 237 -7.25 -20.78 -2.40
N MET A 238 -6.34 -19.83 -2.19
CA MET A 238 -5.94 -18.88 -3.24
C MET A 238 -5.11 -19.62 -4.30
N MET A 239 -5.58 -19.59 -5.55
CA MET A 239 -4.89 -20.19 -6.68
C MET A 239 -3.69 -19.33 -7.11
N LYS A 240 -2.51 -19.95 -7.21
CA LYS A 240 -1.23 -19.29 -7.53
C LYS A 240 -0.63 -19.81 -8.85
N ASN A 241 -1.50 -20.33 -9.73
CA ASN A 241 -1.15 -21.05 -10.95
C ASN A 241 -1.84 -20.45 -12.20
N ILE A 242 -2.31 -19.19 -12.11
CA ILE A 242 -2.99 -18.46 -13.18
C ILE A 242 -2.23 -17.17 -13.48
N TYR A 243 -1.91 -16.94 -14.75
CA TYR A 243 -1.11 -15.81 -15.22
C TYR A 243 -1.87 -15.01 -16.28
N SER A 244 -1.94 -13.69 -16.10
CA SER A 244 -2.59 -12.77 -17.05
C SER A 244 -1.63 -12.35 -18.16
N LEU A 245 -2.09 -12.42 -19.40
CA LEU A 245 -1.43 -11.81 -20.56
C LEU A 245 -1.83 -10.34 -20.75
N ASN A 246 -2.75 -9.83 -19.92
CA ASN A 246 -3.38 -8.51 -20.07
C ASN A 246 -3.95 -8.28 -21.47
N ALA A 247 -4.47 -9.36 -22.06
CA ALA A 247 -4.98 -9.40 -23.42
C ALA A 247 -6.40 -9.96 -23.42
N PHE A 248 -7.16 -9.64 -24.47
CA PHE A 248 -8.52 -10.16 -24.64
C PHE A 248 -8.65 -10.85 -25.98
N GLN A 249 -9.58 -11.80 -26.05
CA GLN A 249 -9.95 -12.50 -27.29
C GLN A 249 -8.72 -13.07 -28.03
N LEU A 250 -8.01 -13.94 -27.35
CA LEU A 250 -6.84 -14.61 -27.91
C LEU A 250 -7.23 -15.56 -29.03
N ASP A 251 -6.49 -15.48 -30.13
CA ASP A 251 -6.56 -16.47 -31.19
C ASP A 251 -5.73 -17.72 -30.81
N LYS A 252 -6.17 -18.90 -31.27
CA LYS A 252 -5.35 -20.12 -31.19
C LYS A 252 -4.20 -20.04 -32.20
N GLU A 253 -4.44 -19.41 -33.35
CA GLU A 253 -3.45 -19.27 -34.41
C GLU A 253 -2.29 -18.38 -33.95
N ASP A 254 -1.05 -18.85 -34.18
CA ASP A 254 0.19 -18.20 -33.77
C ASP A 254 0.32 -17.92 -32.26
N PHE A 255 -0.46 -18.60 -31.40
CA PHE A 255 -0.20 -18.62 -29.98
C PHE A 255 0.98 -19.55 -29.69
N TYR A 256 2.01 -19.01 -29.04
CA TYR A 256 3.17 -19.77 -28.59
C TYR A 256 3.45 -19.39 -27.14
N LEU A 257 3.69 -20.39 -26.29
CA LEU A 257 4.14 -20.23 -24.92
C LEU A 257 5.25 -21.26 -24.69
N ASP A 258 6.28 -20.85 -23.97
CA ASP A 258 7.34 -21.70 -23.46
C ASP A 258 7.62 -21.35 -21.98
N ILE A 259 8.11 -22.33 -21.23
CA ILE A 259 8.54 -22.17 -19.84
C ILE A 259 10.06 -22.27 -19.83
N LEU A 260 10.71 -21.20 -19.38
CA LEU A 260 12.17 -21.09 -19.36
C LEU A 260 12.68 -21.01 -17.92
N TYR A 261 13.89 -21.52 -17.71
CA TYR A 261 14.66 -21.38 -16.48
C TYR A 261 15.90 -20.53 -16.75
N MET A 262 16.15 -19.52 -15.91
CA MET A 262 17.35 -18.67 -16.00
C MET A 262 18.59 -19.48 -15.62
N ASN A 263 19.47 -19.77 -16.58
CA ASN A 263 20.72 -20.45 -16.30
C ASN A 263 21.77 -19.46 -15.79
N ASP A 264 22.21 -19.64 -14.55
CA ASP A 264 23.23 -18.83 -13.88
C ASP A 264 24.58 -18.83 -14.61
N GLU A 265 25.01 -19.98 -15.15
CA GLU A 265 26.34 -20.13 -15.77
C GLU A 265 26.47 -19.33 -17.07
N THR A 266 25.37 -19.20 -17.81
CA THR A 266 25.35 -18.52 -19.12
C THR A 266 24.65 -17.17 -19.08
N GLY A 267 23.86 -16.89 -18.03
CA GLY A 267 22.97 -15.71 -17.94
C GLY A 267 21.84 -15.71 -18.98
N VAL A 268 21.45 -16.88 -19.49
CA VAL A 268 20.49 -17.03 -20.59
C VAL A 268 19.35 -17.96 -20.16
N PRO A 269 18.07 -17.58 -20.39
CA PRO A 269 16.93 -18.48 -20.16
C PRO A 269 16.94 -19.68 -21.11
N ILE A 270 16.77 -20.89 -20.57
CA ILE A 270 16.74 -22.16 -21.30
C ILE A 270 15.46 -22.96 -20.99
N PRO A 271 14.92 -23.77 -21.92
CA PRO A 271 13.62 -24.44 -21.76
C PRO A 271 13.69 -25.79 -21.01
N PHE A 272 14.80 -26.08 -20.32
CA PHE A 272 15.04 -27.31 -19.56
C PHE A 272 15.92 -27.00 -18.34
N LEU A 273 16.01 -27.93 -17.37
CA LEU A 273 16.90 -27.75 -16.21
C LEU A 273 18.32 -28.21 -16.58
N PRO A 274 19.38 -27.41 -16.34
CA PRO A 274 20.72 -27.71 -16.86
C PRO A 274 21.36 -28.97 -16.23
N ASN A 275 20.92 -29.39 -15.04
CA ASN A 275 21.43 -30.57 -14.34
C ASN A 275 20.28 -31.43 -13.81
N GLY A 276 20.48 -32.75 -13.72
CA GLY A 276 19.52 -33.70 -13.15
C GLY A 276 18.76 -34.52 -14.19
N ASN A 277 17.73 -35.24 -13.75
CA ASN A 277 16.92 -36.13 -14.58
C ASN A 277 16.05 -35.43 -15.64
N LEU A 278 15.82 -34.11 -15.50
CA LEU A 278 14.99 -33.31 -16.40
C LEU A 278 15.79 -32.50 -17.43
N SER A 279 17.07 -32.82 -17.65
CA SER A 279 17.93 -32.06 -18.58
C SER A 279 17.54 -32.20 -20.05
N ASP A 280 16.92 -33.32 -20.41
CA ASP A 280 16.50 -33.61 -21.79
C ASP A 280 14.97 -33.43 -21.99
N THR A 281 14.27 -32.82 -21.03
CA THR A 281 12.81 -32.64 -21.06
C THR A 281 12.45 -31.15 -21.06
N LEU A 282 11.56 -30.74 -21.97
CA LEU A 282 11.06 -29.37 -22.02
C LEU A 282 10.21 -29.05 -20.79
N LEU A 283 10.43 -27.89 -20.18
CA LEU A 283 9.72 -27.48 -18.97
C LEU A 283 8.22 -27.33 -19.19
N ILE A 284 7.77 -26.99 -20.40
CA ILE A 284 6.34 -26.95 -20.72
C ILE A 284 5.64 -28.30 -20.46
N GLY A 285 6.29 -29.41 -20.80
CA GLY A 285 5.82 -30.76 -20.49
C GLY A 285 6.00 -31.12 -19.00
N VAL A 286 7.09 -30.68 -18.37
CA VAL A 286 7.28 -30.84 -16.91
C VAL A 286 6.17 -30.14 -16.12
N MET A 287 5.66 -29.01 -16.62
CA MET A 287 4.57 -28.27 -16.00
C MET A 287 3.18 -28.71 -16.47
N GLU A 288 3.09 -29.83 -17.20
CA GLU A 288 1.84 -30.46 -17.65
C GLU A 288 1.01 -29.59 -18.61
N LEU A 289 1.66 -28.63 -19.29
CA LEU A 289 1.05 -27.76 -20.30
C LEU A 289 1.15 -28.30 -21.73
N ASP A 290 1.85 -29.42 -21.92
CA ASP A 290 2.02 -30.15 -23.18
C ASP A 290 1.81 -31.65 -22.91
N ARG A 291 0.58 -32.09 -23.09
CA ARG A 291 0.12 -33.49 -23.01
C ARG A 291 -0.59 -33.92 -24.28
N LEU A 292 -1.00 -32.97 -25.13
CA LEU A 292 -1.79 -33.21 -26.31
C LEU A 292 -1.01 -32.83 -27.57
N ASN A 293 -1.42 -33.41 -28.70
CA ASN A 293 -0.95 -32.96 -30.00
C ASN A 293 -1.90 -31.89 -30.57
N ASN A 294 -1.56 -31.34 -31.74
CA ASN A 294 -2.42 -30.40 -32.48
C ASN A 294 -3.89 -30.85 -32.72
N ASN A 295 -4.18 -32.16 -32.73
CA ASN A 295 -5.53 -32.73 -32.87
C ASN A 295 -6.24 -32.97 -31.52
N ASN A 296 -5.60 -32.63 -30.40
CA ASN A 296 -6.00 -32.94 -29.02
C ASN A 296 -5.97 -34.44 -28.66
N ASP A 297 -5.17 -35.25 -29.35
CA ASP A 297 -4.88 -36.63 -28.92
C ASP A 297 -3.82 -36.62 -27.81
N PRO A 298 -3.82 -37.57 -26.85
CA PRO A 298 -2.93 -37.58 -25.68
C PRO A 298 -1.49 -38.01 -26.03
N TYR A 299 -0.83 -37.20 -26.85
CA TYR A 299 0.58 -37.33 -27.23
C TYR A 299 1.24 -35.95 -27.20
N PRO A 300 2.20 -35.69 -26.31
CA PRO A 300 2.87 -34.40 -26.24
C PRO A 300 3.67 -34.14 -27.52
N ASP A 301 3.64 -32.90 -28.03
CA ASP A 301 4.31 -32.49 -29.27
C ASP A 301 5.31 -31.33 -29.09
N GLY A 302 5.57 -30.92 -27.83
CA GLY A 302 6.50 -29.85 -27.49
C GLY A 302 5.88 -28.45 -27.57
N ILE A 303 4.58 -28.35 -27.81
CA ILE A 303 3.84 -27.10 -27.97
C ILE A 303 2.78 -27.00 -26.88
N PHE A 304 2.47 -25.78 -26.46
CA PHE A 304 1.42 -25.52 -25.49
C PHE A 304 0.04 -26.05 -25.93
N ASP A 305 -0.60 -26.81 -25.06
CA ASP A 305 -1.98 -27.29 -25.22
C ASP A 305 -2.97 -26.13 -25.11
N PHE A 306 -3.62 -25.72 -26.20
CA PHE A 306 -4.56 -24.59 -26.21
C PHE A 306 -6.02 -25.00 -25.91
N VAL A 307 -6.31 -25.43 -24.68
CA VAL A 307 -7.61 -25.95 -24.22
C VAL A 307 -8.39 -24.90 -23.42
N GLN A 308 -9.52 -24.45 -23.98
CA GLN A 308 -10.36 -23.43 -23.33
C GLN A 308 -10.86 -23.89 -21.97
N GLY A 309 -10.68 -23.06 -20.95
CA GLY A 309 -11.18 -23.30 -19.59
C GLY A 309 -10.32 -24.25 -18.77
N VAL A 310 -9.26 -24.83 -19.35
CA VAL A 310 -8.34 -25.73 -18.66
C VAL A 310 -6.94 -25.15 -18.62
N THR A 311 -6.33 -24.96 -19.78
CA THR A 311 -4.98 -24.37 -19.89
C THR A 311 -5.01 -22.90 -20.29
N ILE A 312 -6.10 -22.43 -20.92
CA ILE A 312 -6.24 -21.03 -21.31
C ILE A 312 -7.67 -20.50 -21.21
N ASP A 313 -7.85 -19.25 -20.73
CA ASP A 313 -9.08 -18.47 -20.92
C ASP A 313 -8.87 -17.50 -22.10
N LYS A 314 -9.37 -17.87 -23.28
CA LYS A 314 -9.22 -17.06 -24.50
C LYS A 314 -9.91 -15.70 -24.39
N GLN A 315 -10.99 -15.59 -23.63
CA GLN A 315 -11.76 -14.35 -23.57
C GLN A 315 -11.02 -13.28 -22.79
N ARG A 316 -10.40 -13.67 -21.67
CA ARG A 316 -9.71 -12.77 -20.73
C ARG A 316 -8.18 -12.84 -20.80
N GLY A 317 -7.64 -13.67 -21.70
CA GLY A 317 -6.22 -13.82 -21.94
C GLY A 317 -5.44 -14.31 -20.72
N ARG A 318 -5.84 -15.45 -20.14
CA ARG A 318 -5.18 -16.04 -18.98
C ARG A 318 -4.63 -17.42 -19.29
N ILE A 319 -3.40 -17.67 -18.88
CA ILE A 319 -2.78 -19.00 -18.88
C ILE A 319 -3.07 -19.65 -17.53
N MET A 320 -3.49 -20.91 -17.53
CA MET A 320 -3.84 -21.69 -16.34
C MET A 320 -3.02 -22.98 -16.36
N PHE A 321 -2.30 -23.28 -15.28
CA PHE A 321 -1.58 -24.55 -15.18
C PHE A 321 -2.53 -25.62 -14.65
N PRO A 322 -2.55 -26.85 -15.23
CA PRO A 322 -3.43 -27.93 -14.77
C PRO A 322 -2.94 -28.60 -13.48
N VAL A 323 -1.98 -27.99 -12.78
CA VAL A 323 -1.47 -28.39 -11.47
C VAL A 323 -1.52 -27.20 -10.52
N VAL A 324 -1.67 -27.46 -9.22
CA VAL A 324 -1.85 -26.40 -8.19
C VAL A 324 -0.56 -25.61 -7.97
N GLU A 325 0.58 -26.30 -7.91
CA GLU A 325 1.89 -25.71 -7.59
C GLU A 325 2.94 -26.13 -8.64
N PRO A 326 2.90 -25.57 -9.86
CA PRO A 326 3.77 -26.00 -10.95
C PRO A 326 5.26 -25.96 -10.59
N PHE A 327 5.74 -24.86 -10.00
CA PHE A 327 7.15 -24.67 -9.64
C PHE A 327 7.50 -25.19 -8.23
N GLY A 328 6.50 -25.64 -7.47
CA GLY A 328 6.63 -26.14 -6.10
C GLY A 328 6.51 -27.66 -6.07
N LYS A 329 5.45 -28.16 -5.42
CA LYS A 329 5.18 -29.60 -5.25
C LYS A 329 5.24 -30.41 -6.54
N ASN A 330 4.66 -29.94 -7.65
CA ASN A 330 4.69 -30.69 -8.92
C ASN A 330 6.13 -30.93 -9.42
N LEU A 331 6.99 -29.91 -9.32
CA LEU A 331 8.38 -30.06 -9.70
C LEU A 331 9.16 -30.92 -8.70
N TYR A 332 8.87 -30.79 -7.40
CA TYR A 332 9.45 -31.62 -6.35
C TYR A 332 9.25 -33.12 -6.62
N ASP A 333 8.02 -33.51 -6.98
CA ASP A 333 7.63 -34.90 -7.26
C ASP A 333 8.32 -35.46 -8.52
N LYS A 334 8.71 -34.60 -9.46
CA LYS A 334 9.38 -34.99 -10.72
C LYS A 334 10.91 -35.04 -10.61
N LEU A 335 11.49 -34.45 -9.58
CA LEU A 335 12.94 -34.45 -9.34
C LEU A 335 13.36 -35.65 -8.50
N ASP A 336 14.47 -36.28 -8.89
CA ASP A 336 14.95 -37.54 -8.33
C ASP A 336 15.93 -37.41 -7.16
N THR A 337 16.53 -36.23 -6.97
CA THR A 337 17.59 -35.98 -5.97
C THR A 337 17.29 -34.75 -5.12
N GLU A 338 17.68 -34.80 -3.85
CA GLU A 338 17.46 -33.70 -2.91
C GLU A 338 18.22 -32.42 -3.30
N LYS A 339 19.46 -32.58 -3.77
CA LYS A 339 20.26 -31.46 -4.29
C LYS A 339 19.59 -30.73 -5.47
N ALA A 340 18.89 -31.45 -6.34
CA ALA A 340 18.15 -30.83 -7.43
C ALA A 340 16.89 -30.12 -6.90
N ARG A 341 16.21 -30.71 -5.91
CA ARG A 341 15.04 -30.11 -5.27
C ARG A 341 15.39 -28.79 -4.59
N GLU A 342 16.44 -28.76 -3.78
CA GLU A 342 16.95 -27.54 -3.12
C GLU A 342 17.31 -26.42 -4.12
N LYS A 343 17.78 -26.79 -5.33
CA LYS A 343 18.19 -25.82 -6.35
C LYS A 343 17.02 -25.28 -7.19
N TYR A 344 16.03 -26.12 -7.48
CA TYR A 344 15.02 -25.82 -8.52
C TYR A 344 13.60 -25.64 -7.98
N VAL A 345 13.25 -26.23 -6.83
CA VAL A 345 11.89 -26.16 -6.28
C VAL A 345 11.66 -24.81 -5.63
N TYR A 346 10.72 -24.05 -6.15
CA TYR A 346 10.38 -22.71 -5.67
C TYR A 346 9.12 -22.78 -4.78
N GLN A 347 9.22 -23.48 -3.65
CA GLN A 347 8.08 -23.70 -2.74
C GLN A 347 7.61 -22.41 -2.06
N ALA A 348 8.54 -21.47 -1.80
CA ALA A 348 8.25 -20.16 -1.24
C ALA A 348 7.19 -19.38 -2.02
N LEU A 349 7.05 -19.64 -3.31
CA LEU A 349 5.99 -19.03 -4.12
C LEU A 349 4.57 -19.40 -3.65
N TYR A 350 4.43 -20.56 -2.99
CA TYR A 350 3.14 -21.13 -2.61
C TYR A 350 2.87 -21.09 -1.10
N ASP A 351 3.88 -21.31 -0.26
CA ASP A 351 3.75 -21.35 1.20
C ASP A 351 4.13 -20.02 1.90
N SER A 352 4.69 -19.08 1.14
CA SER A 352 5.13 -17.79 1.64
C SER A 352 4.43 -16.67 0.87
N THR A 353 4.62 -15.45 1.37
CA THR A 353 4.11 -14.24 0.74
C THR A 353 4.75 -14.08 -0.64
N ARG A 354 4.03 -13.50 -1.62
CA ARG A 354 4.63 -13.19 -2.93
C ARG A 354 5.90 -12.35 -2.78
N PHE A 355 5.92 -11.44 -1.80
CA PHE A 355 7.07 -10.61 -1.48
C PHE A 355 8.26 -11.44 -0.97
N ARG A 356 8.06 -12.31 0.02
CA ARG A 356 9.10 -13.19 0.55
C ARG A 356 9.61 -14.16 -0.50
N ALA A 357 8.73 -14.63 -1.37
CA ALA A 357 9.11 -15.43 -2.54
C ALA A 357 10.03 -14.62 -3.48
N GLN A 358 9.67 -13.38 -3.81
CA GLN A 358 10.48 -12.48 -4.64
C GLN A 358 11.87 -12.18 -4.07
N GLU A 359 12.00 -12.13 -2.73
CA GLU A 359 13.31 -11.98 -2.06
C GLU A 359 14.22 -13.22 -2.25
N GLN A 360 13.64 -14.39 -2.54
CA GLN A 360 14.39 -15.61 -2.87
C GLN A 360 14.83 -15.63 -4.34
N THR A 361 15.67 -14.66 -4.72
CA THR A 361 16.16 -14.50 -6.10
C THR A 361 16.89 -15.73 -6.66
N GLN A 362 17.44 -16.57 -5.78
CA GLN A 362 18.07 -17.84 -6.15
C GLN A 362 17.08 -18.89 -6.70
N LEU A 363 15.81 -18.84 -6.29
CA LEU A 363 14.74 -19.73 -6.76
C LEU A 363 13.79 -19.06 -7.76
N ASN A 364 13.66 -17.73 -7.72
CA ASN A 364 12.84 -16.98 -8.67
C ASN A 364 13.46 -16.87 -10.07
N LYS A 365 13.55 -18.02 -10.77
CA LYS A 365 14.27 -18.17 -12.04
C LYS A 365 13.39 -18.64 -13.21
N TYR A 366 12.10 -18.84 -12.96
CA TYR A 366 11.16 -19.31 -13.98
C TYR A 366 10.56 -18.15 -14.77
N ILE A 367 10.52 -18.28 -16.08
CA ILE A 367 10.01 -17.27 -17.02
C ILE A 367 9.02 -17.92 -17.97
N LEU A 368 7.80 -17.40 -18.04
CA LEU A 368 6.85 -17.68 -19.11
C LEU A 368 7.16 -16.73 -20.26
N ARG A 369 7.51 -17.26 -21.43
CA ARG A 369 7.78 -16.44 -22.62
C ARG A 369 6.97 -16.93 -23.78
N GLY A 370 6.41 -16.02 -24.55
CA GLY A 370 5.64 -16.40 -25.71
C GLY A 370 5.22 -15.25 -26.59
N GLN A 371 4.31 -15.55 -27.49
CA GLN A 371 3.66 -14.56 -28.34
C GLN A 371 2.18 -14.94 -28.52
N TYR A 372 1.34 -13.93 -28.68
CA TYR A 372 -0.06 -14.11 -29.00
C TYR A 372 -0.52 -13.11 -30.06
N LYS A 373 -1.67 -13.42 -30.66
CA LYS A 373 -2.46 -12.49 -31.45
C LYS A 373 -3.82 -12.28 -30.79
N SER A 374 -4.23 -11.03 -30.69
CA SER A 374 -5.64 -10.69 -30.41
C SER A 374 -6.42 -10.74 -31.72
N ALA A 375 -7.68 -11.16 -31.66
CA ALA A 375 -8.57 -11.17 -32.83
C ALA A 375 -8.57 -9.79 -33.54
N SER A 376 -8.18 -9.78 -34.82
CA SER A 376 -7.95 -8.59 -35.64
C SER A 376 -9.23 -7.78 -35.92
N GLY A 377 -9.12 -6.46 -35.77
CA GLY A 377 -9.82 -5.48 -36.62
C GLY A 377 -8.87 -4.90 -37.67
N SER A 378 -9.38 -4.36 -38.78
CA SER A 378 -8.61 -3.79 -39.92
C SER A 378 -7.77 -2.55 -39.61
N GLU A 379 -7.58 -2.22 -38.34
CA GLU A 379 -7.09 -0.93 -37.85
C GLU A 379 -5.85 -1.10 -36.96
N ILE A 380 -4.76 -0.43 -37.33
CA ILE A 380 -3.48 -0.43 -36.62
C ILE A 380 -3.43 0.84 -35.77
N SER A 381 -3.39 0.69 -34.44
CA SER A 381 -3.17 1.82 -33.53
C SER A 381 -1.69 2.22 -33.51
N LEU A 382 -1.40 3.51 -33.68
CA LEU A 382 -0.05 4.06 -33.64
C LEU A 382 0.39 4.49 -32.22
N GLY A 383 -0.53 4.48 -31.25
CA GLY A 383 -0.25 4.86 -29.86
C GLY A 383 0.15 6.34 -29.65
N ALA A 384 -0.08 7.20 -30.64
CA ALA A 384 0.23 8.62 -30.60
C ALA A 384 -0.98 9.45 -31.07
N PHE A 385 -1.33 10.50 -30.36
CA PHE A 385 -2.44 11.38 -30.72
C PHE A 385 -1.93 12.62 -31.46
N ASN A 386 -2.75 13.18 -32.36
CA ASN A 386 -2.44 14.39 -33.13
C ASN A 386 -1.12 14.29 -33.93
N ILE A 387 -0.96 13.21 -34.68
CA ILE A 387 0.18 12.98 -35.57
C ILE A 387 0.19 14.05 -36.68
N PRO A 388 1.34 14.69 -36.98
CA PRO A 388 1.43 15.64 -38.09
C PRO A 388 0.99 15.01 -39.42
N LYS A 389 0.10 15.69 -40.14
CA LYS A 389 -0.42 15.22 -41.43
C LYS A 389 0.72 14.98 -42.43
N GLY A 390 0.73 13.81 -43.08
CA GLY A 390 1.76 13.41 -44.04
C GLY A 390 3.05 12.86 -43.45
N SER A 391 3.16 12.75 -42.12
CA SER A 391 4.32 12.10 -41.48
C SER A 391 4.25 10.58 -41.49
N VAL A 392 3.07 10.00 -41.77
CA VAL A 392 2.85 8.55 -41.79
C VAL A 392 3.28 7.96 -43.12
N SER A 393 4.13 6.93 -43.08
CA SER A 393 4.55 6.16 -44.26
C SER A 393 4.40 4.67 -43.98
N VAL A 394 3.61 3.99 -44.80
CA VAL A 394 3.34 2.55 -44.67
C VAL A 394 4.04 1.79 -45.78
N THR A 395 4.71 0.69 -45.42
CA THR A 395 5.37 -0.23 -46.36
C THR A 395 4.91 -1.65 -46.08
N ALA A 396 4.64 -2.45 -47.11
CA ALA A 396 4.28 -3.87 -46.99
C ALA A 396 5.19 -4.71 -47.87
N GLY A 397 5.89 -5.70 -47.31
CA GLY A 397 6.83 -6.56 -48.06
C GLY A 397 7.90 -5.79 -48.84
N GLY A 398 8.32 -4.61 -48.33
CA GLY A 398 9.28 -3.72 -48.98
C GLY A 398 8.71 -2.74 -50.02
N ARG A 399 7.42 -2.83 -50.35
CA ARG A 399 6.72 -1.86 -51.22
C ARG A 399 6.04 -0.78 -50.37
N THR A 400 6.32 0.49 -50.65
CA THR A 400 5.58 1.61 -50.05
C THR A 400 4.14 1.63 -50.56
N LEU A 401 3.19 1.67 -49.63
CA LEU A 401 1.76 1.77 -49.89
C LEU A 401 1.37 3.24 -50.10
N VAL A 402 0.27 3.48 -50.80
CA VAL A 402 -0.24 4.83 -51.08
C VAL A 402 -1.40 5.19 -50.14
N GLU A 403 -1.29 6.32 -49.44
CA GLU A 403 -2.35 6.83 -48.57
C GLU A 403 -3.60 7.19 -49.39
N ASN A 404 -4.78 6.86 -48.85
CA ASN A 404 -6.12 6.95 -49.47
C ASN A 404 -6.39 6.00 -50.65
N GLN A 405 -5.43 5.14 -50.99
CA GLN A 405 -5.61 4.07 -51.99
C GLN A 405 -5.41 2.69 -51.38
N ASP A 406 -4.31 2.50 -50.65
CA ASP A 406 -3.94 1.24 -50.02
C ASP A 406 -4.20 1.23 -48.50
N TYR A 407 -4.14 2.40 -47.85
CA TYR A 407 -4.46 2.60 -46.43
C TYR A 407 -5.03 4.01 -46.20
N THR A 408 -5.71 4.23 -45.08
CA THR A 408 -6.17 5.56 -44.61
C THR A 408 -5.63 5.83 -43.22
N VAL A 409 -5.36 7.09 -42.89
CA VAL A 409 -4.82 7.50 -41.58
C VAL A 409 -5.79 8.44 -40.87
N ASP A 410 -6.17 8.08 -39.64
CA ASP A 410 -6.73 9.03 -38.68
C ASP A 410 -5.58 9.68 -37.90
N TYR A 411 -5.23 10.89 -38.29
CA TYR A 411 -4.16 11.67 -37.66
C TYR A 411 -4.51 12.17 -36.25
N SER A 412 -5.80 12.24 -35.90
CA SER A 412 -6.24 12.71 -34.59
C SER A 412 -6.13 11.62 -33.54
N LEU A 413 -6.62 10.43 -33.87
CA LEU A 413 -6.58 9.25 -33.00
C LEU A 413 -5.32 8.41 -33.17
N GLY A 414 -4.49 8.72 -34.18
CA GLY A 414 -3.28 7.98 -34.51
C GLY A 414 -3.57 6.55 -34.93
N ARG A 415 -4.45 6.36 -35.93
CA ARG A 415 -4.82 5.03 -36.40
C ARG A 415 -4.61 4.90 -37.90
N VAL A 416 -4.13 3.75 -38.35
CA VAL A 416 -3.92 3.42 -39.76
C VAL A 416 -4.80 2.23 -40.13
N ARG A 417 -5.73 2.44 -41.05
CA ARG A 417 -6.60 1.38 -41.58
C ARG A 417 -6.09 0.94 -42.94
N ILE A 418 -5.77 -0.33 -43.09
CA ILE A 418 -5.39 -0.90 -44.40
C ILE A 418 -6.69 -1.17 -45.17
N ILE A 419 -6.82 -0.60 -46.37
CA ILE A 419 -8.01 -0.75 -47.23
C ILE A 419 -7.77 -1.73 -48.40
N ASN A 420 -6.51 -2.02 -48.72
CA ASN A 420 -6.16 -3.00 -49.75
C ASN A 420 -6.22 -4.43 -49.20
N GLU A 421 -7.32 -5.14 -49.48
CA GLU A 421 -7.56 -6.52 -49.05
C GLU A 421 -6.51 -7.52 -49.58
N GLY A 422 -5.88 -7.24 -50.72
CA GLY A 422 -4.82 -8.06 -51.29
C GLY A 422 -3.53 -8.03 -50.46
N VAL A 423 -3.25 -6.93 -49.76
CA VAL A 423 -2.10 -6.81 -48.85
C VAL A 423 -2.39 -7.54 -47.52
N MET A 424 -3.63 -7.49 -47.05
CA MET A 424 -4.05 -8.19 -45.82
C MET A 424 -4.07 -9.71 -45.98
N SER A 425 -4.63 -10.22 -47.08
CA SER A 425 -4.74 -11.66 -47.36
C SER A 425 -3.41 -12.33 -47.69
N ALA A 426 -2.39 -11.56 -48.11
CA ALA A 426 -1.06 -12.06 -48.43
C ALA A 426 -0.15 -12.27 -47.20
N GLY A 427 -0.59 -11.89 -45.99
CA GLY A 427 0.18 -12.09 -44.75
C GLY A 427 1.54 -11.37 -44.69
N SER A 428 1.77 -10.40 -45.58
CA SER A 428 3.06 -9.68 -45.68
C SER A 428 3.24 -8.73 -44.48
N PRO A 429 4.46 -8.61 -43.91
CA PRO A 429 4.71 -7.68 -42.82
C PRO A 429 4.53 -6.24 -43.29
N ILE A 430 3.75 -5.48 -42.54
CA ILE A 430 3.41 -4.07 -42.74
C ILE A 430 4.20 -3.24 -41.73
N LYS A 431 5.06 -2.34 -42.20
CA LYS A 431 5.80 -1.38 -41.37
C LYS A 431 5.24 0.02 -41.56
N VAL A 432 4.85 0.66 -40.46
CA VAL A 432 4.35 2.03 -40.40
C VAL A 432 5.37 2.92 -39.71
N ASN A 433 5.88 3.94 -40.37
CA ASN A 433 6.70 5.00 -39.76
C ASN A 433 5.86 6.26 -39.59
N PHE A 434 6.01 7.00 -38.49
CA PHE A 434 5.30 8.26 -38.25
C PHE A 434 6.08 9.21 -37.34
N GLU A 435 5.68 10.48 -37.29
CA GLU A 435 6.21 11.45 -36.33
C GLU A 435 5.24 11.69 -35.18
N ASN A 436 5.73 11.63 -33.95
CA ASN A 436 4.97 11.97 -32.75
C ASN A 436 5.35 13.37 -32.27
N ASN A 437 4.35 14.24 -32.05
CA ASN A 437 4.56 15.56 -31.46
C ASN A 437 4.16 15.52 -29.99
N THR A 438 5.01 14.93 -29.16
CA THR A 438 4.77 14.86 -27.71
C THR A 438 4.75 16.27 -27.12
N LEU A 439 3.57 16.74 -26.68
CA LEU A 439 3.34 18.07 -26.11
C LEU A 439 4.09 18.33 -24.78
N PHE A 440 4.73 17.32 -24.18
CA PHE A 440 5.30 17.36 -22.83
C PHE A 440 6.80 17.07 -22.74
N ASN A 441 7.60 17.35 -23.78
CA ASN A 441 9.06 17.32 -23.61
C ASN A 441 9.58 18.69 -23.14
N VAL A 442 9.98 18.77 -21.86
CA VAL A 442 10.43 20.01 -21.19
C VAL A 442 11.89 20.34 -21.52
N GLN A 443 12.66 19.37 -22.02
CA GLN A 443 14.07 19.59 -22.37
C GLN A 443 14.19 20.43 -23.64
N THR A 444 14.92 21.55 -23.56
CA THR A 444 15.15 22.41 -24.73
C THR A 444 16.18 21.77 -25.64
N LYS A 445 15.80 21.53 -26.90
CA LYS A 445 16.68 21.00 -27.95
C LYS A 445 17.09 22.12 -28.90
N THR A 446 18.39 22.32 -29.06
CA THR A 446 18.95 23.26 -30.03
C THR A 446 19.55 22.47 -31.18
N PHE A 447 18.89 22.53 -32.33
CA PHE A 447 19.35 21.92 -33.57
C PHE A 447 19.77 23.02 -34.55
N TYR A 448 21.03 23.00 -34.97
CA TYR A 448 21.52 23.91 -36.00
C TYR A 448 22.52 23.20 -36.88
N GLY A 449 22.57 23.61 -38.13
CA GLY A 449 23.43 22.97 -39.10
C GLY A 449 23.35 23.67 -40.44
N THR A 450 24.24 23.29 -41.32
CA THR A 450 24.28 23.77 -42.70
C THR A 450 24.40 22.57 -43.63
N THR A 451 23.60 22.61 -44.68
CA THR A 451 23.74 21.72 -45.82
C THR A 451 24.16 22.58 -47.01
N ILE A 452 25.24 22.18 -47.67
CA ILE A 452 25.77 22.85 -48.86
C ILE A 452 25.59 21.88 -50.00
N ASP A 453 24.65 22.16 -50.89
CA ASP A 453 24.47 21.43 -52.15
C ASP A 453 25.09 22.22 -53.29
N HIS A 454 26.12 21.65 -53.91
CA HIS A 454 26.77 22.23 -55.07
C HIS A 454 26.45 21.41 -56.33
N LYS A 455 25.56 21.98 -57.15
CA LYS A 455 25.25 21.47 -58.48
C LYS A 455 26.41 21.76 -59.43
N VAL A 456 27.35 20.83 -59.52
CA VAL A 456 28.53 20.91 -60.41
C VAL A 456 28.09 21.03 -61.88
N ASN A 457 27.07 20.26 -62.28
CA ASN A 457 26.40 20.37 -63.58
C ASN A 457 25.00 19.72 -63.54
N ASP A 458 24.28 19.69 -64.67
CA ASP A 458 22.93 19.08 -64.74
C ASP A 458 22.88 17.58 -64.41
N LYS A 459 24.03 16.92 -64.34
CA LYS A 459 24.18 15.48 -64.10
C LYS A 459 24.84 15.14 -62.78
N LEU A 460 25.53 16.06 -62.12
CA LEU A 460 26.30 15.81 -60.89
C LEU A 460 25.98 16.87 -59.84
N ASN A 461 25.48 16.42 -58.69
CA ASN A 461 25.35 17.19 -57.47
C ASN A 461 26.23 16.59 -56.39
N ILE A 462 26.99 17.43 -55.69
CA ILE A 462 27.76 17.04 -54.52
C ILE A 462 27.30 17.91 -53.37
N GLY A 463 26.87 17.28 -52.29
CA GLY A 463 26.45 17.92 -51.08
C GLY A 463 27.38 17.62 -49.91
N GLY A 464 27.46 18.56 -48.97
CA GLY A 464 28.08 18.39 -47.67
C GLY A 464 27.08 18.79 -46.59
N THR A 465 27.03 18.04 -45.51
CA THR A 465 26.12 18.27 -44.38
C THR A 465 26.93 18.41 -43.11
N TRP A 466 26.64 19.42 -42.31
CA TRP A 466 27.13 19.57 -40.94
C TRP A 466 25.96 19.94 -40.03
N LEU A 467 25.68 19.11 -39.03
CA LEU A 467 24.56 19.25 -38.12
C LEU A 467 25.05 19.10 -36.69
N HIS A 468 24.53 19.92 -35.79
CA HIS A 468 24.77 19.84 -34.37
C HIS A 468 23.43 19.89 -33.62
N LEU A 469 23.22 18.88 -32.79
CA LEU A 469 22.06 18.76 -31.90
C LEU A 469 22.57 18.75 -30.47
N THR A 470 22.16 19.73 -29.67
CA THR A 470 22.45 19.73 -28.24
C THR A 470 21.18 19.91 -27.44
N GLU A 471 21.07 19.14 -26.37
CA GLU A 471 19.98 19.21 -25.41
C GLU A 471 20.51 19.90 -24.14
N ARG A 472 19.65 20.75 -23.54
CA ARG A 472 19.96 21.37 -22.26
C ARG A 472 19.19 20.62 -21.16
N PRO A 473 19.88 20.02 -20.18
CA PRO A 473 19.20 19.39 -19.06
C PRO A 473 18.51 20.46 -18.20
N LEU A 474 17.47 20.05 -17.48
CA LEU A 474 16.76 20.93 -16.54
C LEU A 474 17.61 21.20 -15.29
N THR A 475 18.35 20.17 -14.86
CA THR A 475 19.14 20.12 -13.63
C THR A 475 20.54 19.60 -13.94
N GLN A 476 21.50 19.88 -13.07
CA GLN A 476 22.87 19.36 -13.20
C GLN A 476 23.00 17.89 -12.79
N LYS A 477 22.11 17.43 -11.89
CA LYS A 477 21.92 16.01 -11.55
C LYS A 477 20.99 15.39 -12.58
N VAL A 478 21.52 14.46 -13.37
CA VAL A 478 20.78 13.74 -14.40
C VAL A 478 20.93 12.25 -14.16
N ASN A 479 19.80 11.55 -14.14
CA ASN A 479 19.74 10.11 -13.93
C ASN A 479 20.01 9.34 -15.23
N ILE A 480 20.43 8.08 -15.08
CA ILE A 480 20.65 7.17 -16.19
C ILE A 480 19.34 6.93 -16.97
N GLY A 481 19.40 7.02 -18.30
CA GLY A 481 18.24 7.00 -19.21
C GLY A 481 17.72 8.38 -19.63
N ASP A 482 17.99 9.44 -18.85
CA ASP A 482 17.58 10.83 -19.15
C ASP A 482 18.74 11.70 -19.65
N GLU A 483 19.84 11.08 -20.09
CA GLU A 483 21.07 11.79 -20.42
C GLU A 483 20.88 12.71 -21.64
N PRO A 484 21.14 14.03 -21.49
CA PRO A 484 21.05 14.93 -22.62
C PRO A 484 22.18 14.67 -23.61
N ILE A 485 21.86 14.73 -24.91
CA ILE A 485 22.85 14.53 -25.97
C ILE A 485 23.45 15.84 -26.48
N SER A 486 24.68 15.78 -26.98
CA SER A 486 25.37 16.87 -27.68
C SER A 486 26.14 16.30 -28.87
N ASN A 487 25.39 15.94 -29.91
CA ASN A 487 25.86 15.17 -31.05
C ASN A 487 26.17 16.06 -32.25
N THR A 488 27.27 15.77 -32.94
CA THR A 488 27.64 16.44 -34.19
C THR A 488 27.70 15.42 -35.32
N ILE A 489 26.92 15.64 -36.38
CA ILE A 489 26.97 14.83 -37.60
C ILE A 489 27.62 15.66 -38.69
N TRP A 490 28.57 15.06 -39.40
CA TRP A 490 29.02 15.63 -40.67
C TRP A 490 29.05 14.55 -41.74
N GLY A 491 28.73 14.93 -42.96
CA GLY A 491 28.60 13.99 -44.05
C GLY A 491 28.78 14.62 -45.42
N MET A 492 28.93 13.75 -46.41
CA MET A 492 29.01 14.09 -47.81
C MET A 492 28.06 13.20 -48.60
N ASN A 493 27.31 13.80 -49.51
CA ASN A 493 26.41 13.11 -50.41
C ASN A 493 26.79 13.44 -51.85
N THR A 494 26.69 12.47 -52.75
CA THR A 494 26.95 12.64 -54.18
C THR A 494 25.82 11.99 -54.94
N ASN A 495 25.24 12.74 -55.87
CA ASN A 495 24.20 12.25 -56.77
C ASN A 495 24.62 12.53 -58.21
N TYR A 496 24.86 11.47 -58.96
CA TYR A 496 25.14 11.51 -60.38
C TYR A 496 23.98 10.87 -61.14
N ASN A 497 23.35 11.62 -62.05
CA ASN A 497 22.32 11.12 -62.94
C ASN A 497 22.61 11.54 -64.38
N ALA A 498 22.84 10.58 -65.26
CA ALA A 498 23.10 10.84 -66.66
C ALA A 498 22.31 9.87 -67.55
N GLU A 499 21.74 10.39 -68.64
CA GLU A 499 21.28 9.52 -69.72
C GLU A 499 22.46 8.70 -70.25
N ALA A 500 22.23 7.41 -70.50
CA ALA A 500 23.19 6.48 -71.07
C ALA A 500 22.70 6.00 -72.45
N PRO A 501 22.77 6.85 -73.50
CA PRO A 501 22.27 6.50 -74.84
C PRO A 501 22.92 5.25 -75.42
N TYR A 502 24.16 4.93 -75.02
CA TYR A 502 24.83 3.71 -75.44
C TYR A 502 24.12 2.46 -74.90
N LEU A 503 23.61 2.48 -73.67
CA LEU A 503 22.80 1.39 -73.11
C LEU A 503 21.43 1.30 -73.79
N THR A 504 20.79 2.45 -74.07
CA THR A 504 19.55 2.48 -74.86
C THR A 504 19.77 1.80 -76.22
N ARG A 505 20.81 2.20 -76.96
CA ARG A 505 21.15 1.62 -78.26
C ARG A 505 21.59 0.16 -78.18
N LEU A 506 22.26 -0.24 -77.11
CA LEU A 506 22.62 -1.64 -76.86
C LEU A 506 21.35 -2.48 -76.68
N MET A 507 20.31 -1.95 -76.02
CA MET A 507 19.00 -2.59 -75.96
C MET A 507 18.24 -2.57 -77.27
N ASP A 508 18.29 -1.47 -78.02
CA ASP A 508 17.71 -1.40 -79.37
C ASP A 508 18.42 -2.30 -80.40
N ALA A 509 19.66 -2.73 -80.11
CA ALA A 509 20.41 -3.65 -80.97
C ALA A 509 19.99 -5.13 -80.77
N LEU A 510 19.18 -5.44 -79.75
CA LEU A 510 18.59 -6.76 -79.58
C LEU A 510 17.39 -6.92 -80.53
N PRO A 511 17.32 -7.99 -81.33
CA PRO A 511 16.20 -8.20 -82.24
C PRO A 511 14.87 -8.30 -81.46
N PHE A 512 13.82 -7.63 -81.98
CA PHE A 512 12.46 -7.53 -81.43
C PHE A 512 12.26 -6.61 -80.20
N VAL A 513 13.26 -5.80 -79.81
CA VAL A 513 13.13 -4.80 -78.74
C VAL A 513 13.35 -3.40 -79.31
N GLU A 514 12.40 -2.48 -79.07
CA GLU A 514 12.52 -1.06 -79.46
C GLU A 514 12.20 -0.20 -78.24
N THR A 515 13.22 0.45 -77.67
CA THR A 515 13.07 1.21 -76.42
C THR A 515 12.68 2.66 -76.72
N LYS A 516 11.47 3.06 -76.28
CA LYS A 516 10.99 4.45 -76.41
C LYS A 516 11.54 5.37 -75.31
N GLU A 517 11.81 4.81 -74.14
CA GLU A 517 12.33 5.51 -72.98
C GLU A 517 13.85 5.45 -72.95
N LYS A 518 14.51 6.56 -72.62
CA LYS A 518 15.98 6.62 -72.57
C LYS A 518 16.50 5.88 -71.33
N SER A 519 17.53 5.06 -71.50
CA SER A 519 18.28 4.48 -70.38
C SER A 519 18.97 5.58 -69.57
N GLN A 520 18.91 5.50 -68.24
CA GLN A 520 19.54 6.43 -67.31
C GLN A 520 20.47 5.67 -66.37
N LEU A 521 21.64 6.25 -66.09
CA LEU A 521 22.58 5.78 -65.08
C LEU A 521 22.49 6.72 -63.88
N GLN A 522 22.09 6.17 -62.75
CA GLN A 522 22.03 6.88 -61.48
C GLN A 522 23.02 6.27 -60.48
N PHE A 523 23.87 7.11 -59.89
CA PHE A 523 24.73 6.77 -58.77
C PHE A 523 24.43 7.71 -57.61
N LYS A 524 24.14 7.14 -56.44
CA LYS A 524 24.00 7.88 -55.18
C LYS A 524 25.00 7.31 -54.18
N GLY A 525 25.82 8.19 -53.61
CA GLY A 525 26.71 7.86 -52.51
C GLY A 525 26.44 8.80 -51.33
N GLU A 526 26.44 8.25 -50.13
CA GLU A 526 26.30 9.02 -48.90
C GLU A 526 27.29 8.50 -47.86
N PHE A 527 27.96 9.43 -47.18
CA PHE A 527 28.82 9.16 -46.05
C PHE A 527 28.41 10.12 -44.94
N ALA A 528 28.21 9.60 -43.72
CA ALA A 528 27.96 10.41 -42.55
C ALA A 528 28.76 9.83 -41.37
N ASN A 529 29.36 10.72 -40.59
CA ASN A 529 30.05 10.38 -39.36
C ASN A 529 29.38 11.11 -38.20
N LEU A 530 29.03 10.35 -37.16
CA LEU A 530 28.44 10.85 -35.93
C LEU A 530 29.54 10.95 -34.87
N ILE A 531 29.73 12.14 -34.34
CA ILE A 531 30.56 12.40 -33.16
C ILE A 531 29.61 12.59 -31.99
N PRO A 532 29.43 11.57 -31.13
CA PRO A 532 28.60 11.71 -29.94
C PRO A 532 29.29 12.57 -28.89
N GLY A 533 28.50 13.29 -28.10
CA GLY A 533 29.01 14.12 -27.01
C GLY A 533 27.94 14.38 -25.96
N SER A 534 28.36 14.98 -24.84
CA SER A 534 27.47 15.35 -23.74
C SER A 534 27.59 16.84 -23.42
N PRO A 535 26.49 17.50 -23.03
CA PRO A 535 26.52 18.93 -22.74
C PRO A 535 27.32 19.23 -21.45
N LYS A 536 27.86 20.44 -21.35
CA LYS A 536 28.64 20.86 -20.17
C LYS A 536 27.81 20.94 -18.88
N GLY A 537 26.48 21.01 -18.97
CA GLY A 537 25.57 21.14 -17.83
C GLY A 537 25.54 19.93 -16.89
N ILE A 538 26.05 18.78 -17.33
CA ILE A 538 26.11 17.54 -16.53
C ILE A 538 27.53 17.23 -16.03
N LYS A 539 28.45 18.21 -16.10
CA LYS A 539 29.83 18.00 -15.64
C LYS A 539 29.93 18.24 -14.14
N ILE A 540 30.30 17.19 -13.40
CA ILE A 540 30.54 17.20 -11.96
C ILE A 540 31.99 16.76 -11.73
N THR A 541 32.75 17.44 -10.87
CA THR A 541 34.20 17.21 -10.69
C THR A 541 35.02 17.24 -12.00
N GLY A 542 34.56 18.00 -13.00
CA GLY A 542 35.21 18.14 -14.31
C GLY A 542 34.96 17.00 -15.30
N ALA A 543 34.17 15.99 -14.95
CA ALA A 543 33.81 14.86 -15.82
C ALA A 543 32.29 14.83 -16.08
N GLU A 544 31.90 14.39 -17.28
CA GLU A 544 30.50 14.08 -17.60
C GLU A 544 29.99 13.00 -16.64
N THR A 545 28.97 13.32 -15.84
CA THR A 545 28.48 12.44 -14.77
C THR A 545 26.98 12.25 -14.95
N THR A 546 26.57 10.99 -14.86
CA THR A 546 25.18 10.54 -14.81
C THR A 546 25.02 9.76 -13.52
N TYR A 547 23.94 10.03 -12.78
CA TYR A 547 23.65 9.35 -11.53
C TYR A 547 22.98 8.01 -11.81
N LEU A 548 23.52 6.96 -11.18
CA LEU A 548 22.83 5.68 -11.05
C LEU A 548 21.76 5.79 -9.97
N ASP A 549 22.16 6.34 -8.82
CA ASP A 549 21.31 6.72 -7.70
C ASP A 549 22.00 7.92 -7.03
N ASP A 550 21.23 8.93 -6.64
CA ASP A 550 21.69 10.11 -5.91
C ASP A 550 21.23 10.12 -4.45
N PHE A 551 20.51 9.08 -4.02
CA PHE A 551 19.90 8.91 -2.69
C PHE A 551 18.90 10.01 -2.29
N GLU A 552 18.52 10.92 -3.18
CA GLU A 552 17.52 11.98 -2.89
C GLU A 552 16.11 11.42 -2.70
N SER A 553 15.88 10.21 -3.20
CA SER A 553 14.66 9.43 -2.99
C SER A 553 14.90 8.22 -2.09
N SER A 554 16.03 8.17 -1.38
CA SER A 554 16.36 7.03 -0.50
C SER A 554 15.30 6.83 0.58
N GLN A 555 14.74 7.93 1.10
CA GLN A 555 13.57 7.93 1.96
C GLN A 555 12.50 8.90 1.44
N THR A 556 11.24 8.49 1.58
CA THR A 556 10.07 9.33 1.36
C THR A 556 9.19 9.26 2.60
N THR A 557 8.45 10.32 2.91
CA THR A 557 7.64 10.36 4.12
C THR A 557 6.16 10.57 3.81
N ILE A 558 5.31 10.05 4.69
CA ILE A 558 3.86 10.18 4.64
C ILE A 558 3.43 10.92 5.90
N ASP A 559 2.98 12.17 5.76
CA ASP A 559 2.56 13.00 6.90
C ASP A 559 1.30 12.43 7.56
N LEU A 560 1.34 12.31 8.88
CA LEU A 560 0.26 11.80 9.70
C LEU A 560 -0.51 12.88 10.48
N ARG A 561 -0.13 14.15 10.41
CA ARG A 561 -0.69 15.25 11.22
C ARG A 561 -2.05 15.77 10.75
N SER A 562 -2.62 15.23 9.68
CA SER A 562 -3.94 15.67 9.17
C SER A 562 -5.02 15.48 10.24
N LEU A 563 -5.54 16.60 10.78
CA LEU A 563 -6.44 16.60 11.93
C LEU A 563 -7.70 15.77 11.71
N ASN A 564 -8.38 15.97 10.57
CA ASN A 564 -9.65 15.31 10.24
C ASN A 564 -9.50 13.81 9.95
N SER A 565 -8.28 13.27 9.94
CA SER A 565 -8.04 11.84 9.81
C SER A 565 -8.03 11.11 11.16
N TRP A 566 -7.88 11.84 12.28
CA TRP A 566 -7.85 11.28 13.63
C TRP A 566 -9.22 11.32 14.27
N ASN A 567 -9.57 10.23 14.94
CA ASN A 567 -10.82 10.01 15.65
C ASN A 567 -10.52 9.54 17.08
N LEU A 568 -11.52 9.60 17.96
CA LEU A 568 -11.42 9.00 19.30
C LEU A 568 -11.12 7.50 19.19
N ALA A 569 -10.22 6.97 20.02
CA ALA A 569 -9.87 5.56 19.98
C ALA A 569 -10.75 4.68 20.88
N SER A 570 -10.99 3.45 20.42
CA SER A 570 -11.46 2.35 21.26
C SER A 570 -10.37 1.92 22.27
N THR A 571 -10.81 1.34 23.39
CA THR A 571 -9.92 0.79 24.42
C THR A 571 -9.10 -0.37 23.86
N PRO A 572 -7.76 -0.39 24.03
CA PRO A 572 -6.94 -1.48 23.49
C PRO A 572 -7.36 -2.85 24.02
N GLY A 573 -7.82 -3.71 23.09
CA GLY A 573 -8.29 -5.05 23.40
C GLY A 573 -7.18 -6.09 23.49
N ASN A 574 -7.52 -7.28 23.98
CA ASN A 574 -6.62 -8.43 24.10
C ASN A 574 -5.39 -8.17 25.01
N GLN A 575 -5.51 -7.22 25.95
CA GLN A 575 -4.44 -6.83 26.88
C GLN A 575 -4.97 -6.70 28.32
N SER A 576 -5.55 -7.78 28.87
CA SER A 576 -6.22 -7.76 30.19
C SER A 576 -5.35 -7.28 31.37
N GLY A 577 -4.01 -7.26 31.23
CA GLY A 577 -3.12 -6.71 32.24
C GLY A 577 -3.06 -5.17 32.28
N MET A 578 -3.35 -4.49 31.17
CA MET A 578 -3.40 -3.02 31.07
C MET A 578 -4.83 -2.51 30.94
N PHE A 579 -5.68 -3.25 30.22
CA PHE A 579 -7.05 -2.88 29.89
C PHE A 579 -8.01 -4.05 30.19
N PRO A 580 -8.20 -4.43 31.47
CA PRO A 580 -9.16 -5.47 31.86
C PRO A 580 -10.59 -5.20 31.35
N GLU A 581 -10.97 -3.93 31.28
CA GLU A 581 -12.29 -3.45 30.83
C GLU A 581 -12.56 -3.72 29.34
N SER A 582 -11.53 -3.99 28.53
CA SER A 582 -11.68 -4.26 27.09
C SER A 582 -12.51 -5.50 26.74
N ASN A 583 -12.73 -6.40 27.70
CA ASN A 583 -13.55 -7.60 27.53
C ASN A 583 -15.05 -7.36 27.80
N LEU A 584 -15.40 -6.20 28.35
CA LEU A 584 -16.78 -5.83 28.64
C LEU A 584 -17.47 -5.41 27.35
N ASN A 585 -18.73 -5.81 27.17
CA ASN A 585 -19.53 -5.47 26.00
C ASN A 585 -20.89 -4.96 26.47
N ASN A 586 -21.31 -3.84 25.89
CA ASN A 586 -22.52 -3.11 26.26
C ASN A 586 -22.59 -2.76 27.76
N ASP A 587 -21.45 -2.37 28.35
CA ASP A 587 -21.29 -1.99 29.76
C ASP A 587 -20.52 -0.67 29.86
N LEU A 588 -21.03 0.28 30.65
CA LEU A 588 -20.42 1.61 30.81
C LEU A 588 -19.05 1.57 31.49
N VAL A 589 -18.75 0.51 32.26
CA VAL A 589 -17.45 0.32 32.91
C VAL A 589 -16.31 0.32 31.89
N TYR A 590 -16.56 -0.08 30.64
CA TYR A 590 -15.60 0.00 29.53
C TYR A 590 -14.98 1.39 29.34
N GLY A 591 -15.72 2.47 29.63
CA GLY A 591 -15.28 3.85 29.47
C GLY A 591 -14.62 4.47 30.71
N TYR A 592 -14.60 3.79 31.86
CA TYR A 592 -14.29 4.42 33.15
C TYR A 592 -12.85 4.96 33.24
N ASN A 593 -11.90 4.35 32.54
CA ASN A 593 -10.50 4.81 32.54
C ASN A 593 -10.16 5.87 31.50
N ARG A 594 -11.13 6.27 30.66
CA ARG A 594 -10.87 7.25 29.61
C ARG A 594 -10.74 8.65 30.19
N ALA A 595 -9.53 9.20 30.16
CA ALA A 595 -9.22 10.57 30.55
C ALA A 595 -9.35 11.55 29.37
N LYS A 596 -9.26 12.85 29.64
CA LYS A 596 -9.43 13.91 28.65
C LYS A 596 -8.17 14.06 27.80
N LEU A 597 -8.36 14.01 26.49
CA LEU A 597 -7.33 14.22 25.47
C LEU A 597 -7.85 15.21 24.44
N ALA A 598 -7.03 16.21 24.12
CA ALA A 598 -7.29 17.15 23.04
C ALA A 598 -6.15 17.04 22.01
N TRP A 599 -6.51 16.89 20.74
CA TRP A 599 -5.57 16.86 19.61
C TRP A 599 -5.93 17.96 18.62
N TYR A 600 -4.98 18.81 18.26
CA TYR A 600 -5.27 19.99 17.45
C TYR A 600 -4.03 20.53 16.74
N ILE A 601 -4.27 21.41 15.77
CA ILE A 601 -3.25 22.30 15.21
C ILE A 601 -3.71 23.71 15.53
N VAL A 602 -2.88 24.47 16.25
CA VAL A 602 -3.22 25.85 16.62
C VAL A 602 -3.33 26.70 15.35
N ASP A 603 -4.47 27.37 15.17
CA ASP A 603 -4.72 28.20 14.00
C ASP A 603 -3.80 29.44 14.03
N PRO A 604 -3.01 29.70 12.97
CA PRO A 604 -2.06 30.83 12.94
C PRO A 604 -2.72 32.19 13.11
N SER A 605 -4.03 32.31 12.89
CA SER A 605 -4.79 33.53 13.12
C SER A 605 -4.81 33.95 14.60
N LEU A 606 -4.58 33.04 15.55
CA LEU A 606 -4.45 33.38 16.98
C LEU A 606 -3.14 34.12 17.30
N PHE A 607 -2.14 34.07 16.41
CA PHE A 607 -0.88 34.81 16.54
C PHE A 607 -0.81 36.01 15.61
N THR A 608 -1.23 35.82 14.35
CA THR A 608 -1.01 36.79 13.26
C THR A 608 -2.29 37.50 12.79
N GLY A 609 -3.45 37.19 13.37
CA GLY A 609 -4.76 37.72 12.95
C GLY A 609 -5.03 39.19 13.28
N GLY A 610 -4.04 39.92 13.82
CA GLY A 610 -4.16 41.34 14.16
C GLY A 610 -5.32 41.61 15.12
N GLY A 611 -6.26 42.47 14.72
CA GLY A 611 -7.44 42.80 15.54
C GLY A 611 -8.49 41.68 15.67
N SER A 612 -8.30 40.54 14.99
CA SER A 612 -9.20 39.37 15.09
C SER A 612 -8.72 38.31 16.09
N VAL A 613 -7.55 38.53 16.70
CA VAL A 613 -7.06 37.77 17.85
C VAL A 613 -7.82 38.25 19.09
N PRO A 614 -8.36 37.34 19.93
CA PRO A 614 -9.02 37.69 21.18
C PRO A 614 -8.16 38.59 22.07
N ASP A 615 -8.79 39.57 22.73
CA ASP A 615 -8.07 40.60 23.51
C ASP A 615 -7.25 40.02 24.65
N ASN A 616 -7.69 38.91 25.25
CA ASN A 616 -6.97 38.24 26.33
C ASN A 616 -5.68 37.57 25.84
N ILE A 617 -5.64 37.05 24.60
CA ILE A 617 -4.42 36.49 23.99
C ILE A 617 -3.54 37.61 23.44
N ARG A 618 -4.12 38.55 22.71
CA ARG A 618 -3.40 39.62 22.01
C ARG A 618 -2.65 40.56 22.96
N ASN A 619 -3.22 40.82 24.13
CA ASN A 619 -2.65 41.74 25.11
C ASN A 619 -1.80 41.03 26.18
N ASP A 620 -1.64 39.71 26.10
CA ASP A 620 -0.82 38.92 27.01
C ASP A 620 0.35 38.23 26.26
N PRO A 621 1.53 38.88 26.24
CA PRO A 621 2.72 38.29 25.65
C PRO A 621 3.20 37.01 26.32
N GLU A 622 2.81 36.71 27.56
CA GLU A 622 3.21 35.48 28.24
C GLU A 622 2.51 34.26 27.65
N ILE A 623 1.21 34.37 27.33
CA ILE A 623 0.45 33.30 26.65
C ILE A 623 1.13 32.92 25.33
N THR A 624 1.41 33.93 24.49
CA THR A 624 1.99 33.71 23.15
C THR A 624 3.49 33.39 23.17
N SER A 625 4.13 33.41 24.34
CA SER A 625 5.54 33.03 24.54
C SER A 625 5.72 31.72 25.31
N ASP A 626 4.64 31.10 25.79
CA ASP A 626 4.67 29.81 26.50
C ASP A 626 5.02 28.66 25.55
N GLN A 627 6.00 27.82 25.89
CA GLN A 627 6.46 26.70 25.06
C GLN A 627 5.31 25.73 24.70
N ARG A 628 4.29 25.61 25.57
CA ARG A 628 3.15 24.71 25.37
C ARG A 628 2.16 25.18 24.31
N MET A 629 2.16 26.48 23.97
CA MET A 629 1.14 27.06 23.09
C MET A 629 1.62 28.17 22.13
N ARG A 630 2.89 28.55 22.15
CA ARG A 630 3.45 29.54 21.23
C ARG A 630 3.47 29.06 19.77
N GLU A 631 3.61 30.02 18.87
CA GLU A 631 3.95 29.77 17.47
C GLU A 631 5.40 29.25 17.35
N VAL A 632 5.60 28.23 16.52
CA VAL A 632 6.93 27.68 16.17
C VAL A 632 7.19 27.97 14.70
N LEU A 633 8.36 28.52 14.39
CA LEU A 633 8.74 28.80 13.00
C LEU A 633 9.48 27.60 12.39
N ILE A 634 9.32 27.38 11.09
CA ILE A 634 9.98 26.27 10.37
C ILE A 634 11.49 26.31 10.58
N LYS A 635 12.09 27.50 10.55
CA LYS A 635 13.54 27.69 10.71
C LYS A 635 14.05 27.46 12.13
N GLU A 636 13.17 27.41 13.12
CA GLU A 636 13.57 27.04 14.48
C GLU A 636 13.94 25.56 14.54
N VAL A 637 13.17 24.71 13.86
CA VAL A 637 13.39 23.25 13.82
C VAL A 637 14.32 22.84 12.67
N PHE A 638 14.14 23.45 11.50
CA PHE A 638 14.85 23.14 10.25
C PHE A 638 15.58 24.38 9.70
N PRO A 639 16.74 24.77 10.27
CA PRO A 639 17.40 26.03 9.95
C PRO A 639 17.88 26.14 8.49
N ASN A 640 18.20 24.99 7.87
CA ASN A 640 18.71 24.90 6.49
C ASN A 640 17.59 24.81 5.42
N TYR A 641 16.32 24.80 5.85
CA TYR A 641 15.16 24.73 4.95
C TYR A 641 14.98 26.03 4.15
N SER A 642 14.80 25.90 2.83
CA SER A 642 14.68 27.02 1.91
C SER A 642 13.21 27.43 1.68
N LEU A 643 12.68 28.30 2.54
CA LEU A 643 11.31 28.84 2.42
C LEU A 643 11.08 29.61 1.12
N GLN A 644 9.96 29.35 0.45
CA GLN A 644 9.49 30.15 -0.69
C GLN A 644 8.78 31.44 -0.22
N GLN A 645 8.76 32.50 -1.04
CA GLN A 645 8.22 33.80 -0.60
C GLN A 645 6.73 33.77 -0.20
N ASN A 646 5.94 32.85 -0.75
CA ASN A 646 4.51 32.67 -0.44
C ASN A 646 4.24 31.48 0.49
N GLU A 647 5.28 30.81 0.98
CA GLU A 647 5.15 29.70 1.93
C GLU A 647 4.93 30.25 3.33
N ALA A 648 4.07 29.58 4.10
CA ALA A 648 3.85 29.89 5.50
C ALA A 648 5.17 29.71 6.27
N ARG A 649 5.51 30.66 7.15
CA ARG A 649 6.75 30.58 7.95
C ARG A 649 6.59 29.77 9.22
N ASN A 650 5.34 29.69 9.70
CA ASN A 650 4.97 28.92 10.87
C ASN A 650 4.90 27.43 10.52
N LEU A 651 5.32 26.61 11.46
CA LEU A 651 5.19 25.17 11.38
C LEU A 651 3.82 24.77 11.96
N ALA A 652 3.06 23.97 11.23
CA ALA A 652 1.80 23.42 11.72
C ALA A 652 2.08 22.32 12.77
N MET A 653 2.09 22.70 14.03
CA MET A 653 2.33 21.78 15.16
C MET A 653 1.09 20.92 15.38
N PHE A 654 1.25 19.60 15.38
CA PHE A 654 0.20 18.70 15.85
C PHE A 654 0.37 18.54 17.35
N ASP A 655 -0.48 19.20 18.12
CA ASP A 655 -0.40 19.27 19.58
C ASP A 655 -1.33 18.23 20.19
N LEU A 656 -0.81 17.45 21.13
CA LEU A 656 -1.53 16.42 21.88
C LEU A 656 -1.49 16.78 23.37
N ALA A 657 -2.59 17.33 23.87
CA ALA A 657 -2.75 17.77 25.26
C ALA A 657 -3.53 16.72 26.06
N TYR A 658 -2.88 16.09 27.03
CA TYR A 658 -3.44 15.04 27.87
C TYR A 658 -3.66 15.54 29.29
N TYR A 659 -4.86 15.34 29.83
CA TYR A 659 -5.27 15.74 31.17
C TYR A 659 -5.73 14.47 31.93
N PRO A 660 -4.80 13.75 32.59
CA PRO A 660 -5.08 12.42 33.15
C PRO A 660 -6.08 12.43 34.31
N ASN A 661 -6.17 13.55 35.03
CA ASN A 661 -7.10 13.76 36.15
C ASN A 661 -8.48 14.28 35.71
N GLU A 662 -8.73 14.50 34.42
CA GLU A 662 -10.02 14.95 33.92
C GLU A 662 -10.68 13.84 33.09
N ARG A 663 -12.00 13.72 33.20
CA ARG A 663 -12.74 12.70 32.45
C ARG A 663 -12.78 13.03 30.95
N GLY A 664 -12.57 12.02 30.11
CA GLY A 664 -12.79 12.11 28.67
C GLY A 664 -14.26 11.89 28.27
N PRO A 665 -14.55 11.94 26.97
CA PRO A 665 -15.87 11.62 26.43
C PRO A 665 -16.31 10.19 26.81
N TYR A 666 -17.59 10.03 27.13
CA TYR A 666 -18.23 8.77 27.50
C TYR A 666 -17.58 8.05 28.69
N ASN A 667 -17.01 8.82 29.62
CA ASN A 667 -16.56 8.31 30.91
C ASN A 667 -17.60 8.63 31.99
N PHE A 668 -18.23 7.56 32.51
CA PHE A 668 -19.27 7.61 33.54
C PHE A 668 -18.80 7.05 34.90
N ASP A 669 -17.50 7.07 35.18
CA ASP A 669 -16.92 6.62 36.45
C ASP A 669 -17.35 7.55 37.60
N VAL A 670 -17.77 6.99 38.74
CA VAL A 670 -18.15 7.79 39.93
C VAL A 670 -17.54 7.18 41.18
N GLU A 671 -17.94 5.95 41.50
CA GLU A 671 -17.53 5.24 42.70
C GLU A 671 -16.20 4.49 42.56
N GLY A 672 -15.71 4.32 41.32
CA GLY A 672 -14.66 3.37 40.97
C GLY A 672 -15.20 1.95 40.77
N GLU A 673 -14.53 1.16 39.93
CA GLU A 673 -14.79 -0.26 39.73
C GLU A 673 -13.55 -1.08 40.12
N PRO A 674 -13.65 -2.02 41.08
CA PRO A 674 -12.49 -2.75 41.58
C PRO A 674 -11.65 -3.43 40.49
N GLY A 675 -10.37 -3.06 40.41
CA GLY A 675 -9.43 -3.59 39.41
C GLY A 675 -9.52 -2.95 38.03
N ILE A 676 -10.41 -1.96 37.85
CA ILE A 676 -10.55 -1.17 36.63
C ILE A 676 -10.26 0.30 36.94
N SER A 677 -11.01 0.93 37.85
CA SER A 677 -10.93 2.37 38.11
C SER A 677 -11.05 2.76 39.59
N SER A 678 -10.58 3.97 39.92
CA SER A 678 -10.58 4.52 41.28
C SER A 678 -11.70 5.55 41.56
N GLY A 679 -12.56 5.86 40.57
CA GLY A 679 -13.65 6.83 40.73
C GLY A 679 -13.24 8.28 40.53
N MET A 680 -14.10 9.20 40.98
CA MET A 680 -13.84 10.65 40.96
C MET A 680 -14.10 11.31 42.32
N ASN A 681 -13.49 12.46 42.57
CA ASN A 681 -13.73 13.27 43.76
C ASN A 681 -14.82 14.34 43.60
N ALA A 682 -15.16 15.01 44.71
CA ALA A 682 -16.15 16.08 44.75
C ALA A 682 -15.84 17.30 43.85
N ASN A 683 -14.59 17.46 43.40
CA ASN A 683 -14.21 18.50 42.43
C ASN A 683 -14.48 18.08 40.98
N GLY A 684 -14.81 16.81 40.73
CA GLY A 684 -15.02 16.24 39.40
C GLY A 684 -13.73 15.78 38.71
N LEU A 685 -12.63 15.67 39.46
CA LEU A 685 -11.38 15.10 38.96
C LEU A 685 -11.35 13.59 39.21
N LEU A 686 -10.80 12.86 38.25
CA LEU A 686 -10.55 11.42 38.35
C LEU A 686 -9.48 11.15 39.43
N GLU A 687 -9.77 10.16 40.27
CA GLU A 687 -8.79 9.63 41.22
C GLU A 687 -7.81 8.70 40.50
N ASP A 688 -6.58 8.65 41.00
CA ASP A 688 -5.46 7.85 40.47
C ASP A 688 -5.14 8.12 38.98
N PRO A 689 -4.72 9.37 38.63
CA PRO A 689 -4.50 9.79 37.25
C PRO A 689 -3.52 8.90 36.46
N GLY A 690 -2.46 8.40 37.09
CA GLY A 690 -1.50 7.49 36.44
C GLY A 690 -2.12 6.18 35.94
N SER A 691 -3.25 5.73 36.50
CA SER A 691 -3.98 4.55 36.02
C SER A 691 -4.85 4.81 34.78
N ARG A 692 -5.08 6.10 34.46
CA ARG A 692 -5.98 6.50 33.37
C ARG A 692 -5.25 6.46 32.04
N TRP A 693 -6.04 6.46 30.96
CA TRP A 693 -5.51 6.50 29.60
C TRP A 693 -6.39 7.33 28.68
N ALA A 694 -5.84 7.78 27.57
CA ALA A 694 -6.64 8.33 26.47
C ALA A 694 -5.91 8.13 25.14
N GLY A 695 -6.67 8.01 24.05
CA GLY A 695 -6.07 7.76 22.74
C GLY A 695 -6.90 8.23 21.57
N ILE A 696 -6.21 8.32 20.43
CA ILE A 696 -6.75 8.66 19.13
C ILE A 696 -6.35 7.58 18.12
N MET A 697 -7.20 7.34 17.13
CA MET A 697 -6.95 6.38 16.07
C MET A 697 -7.24 6.99 14.71
N ARG A 698 -6.55 6.50 13.69
CA ARG A 698 -6.76 6.91 12.30
C ARG A 698 -6.64 5.74 11.34
N PRO A 699 -7.39 5.75 10.23
CA PRO A 699 -7.11 4.84 9.14
C PRO A 699 -5.81 5.23 8.43
N LEU A 700 -5.15 4.21 7.89
CA LEU A 700 -4.01 4.33 6.99
C LEU A 700 -4.52 4.04 5.57
N GLN A 701 -4.04 4.83 4.62
CA GLN A 701 -4.37 4.64 3.20
C GLN A 701 -3.46 3.59 2.55
N ILE A 702 -2.31 3.34 3.17
CA ILE A 702 -1.32 2.36 2.75
C ILE A 702 -1.33 1.23 3.78
N ASN A 703 -1.81 0.05 3.37
CA ASN A 703 -1.99 -1.06 4.31
C ASN A 703 -0.84 -2.07 4.24
N ASN A 704 -0.17 -2.17 3.09
CA ASN A 704 0.91 -3.13 2.88
C ASN A 704 2.27 -2.46 3.10
N PHE A 705 2.70 -2.40 4.36
CA PHE A 705 3.96 -1.78 4.77
C PHE A 705 5.18 -2.56 4.25
N GLU A 706 5.09 -3.87 4.04
CA GLU A 706 6.19 -4.65 3.44
C GLU A 706 6.42 -4.26 1.98
N GLU A 707 5.37 -4.26 1.16
CA GLU A 707 5.47 -3.92 -0.26
C GLU A 707 5.92 -2.47 -0.45
N GLN A 708 5.39 -1.56 0.37
CA GLN A 708 5.74 -0.15 0.34
C GLN A 708 7.03 0.16 1.11
N ASN A 709 7.66 -0.82 1.75
CA ASN A 709 8.88 -0.68 2.55
C ASN A 709 8.79 0.49 3.56
N ILE A 710 7.71 0.50 4.36
CA ILE A 710 7.56 1.44 5.49
C ILE A 710 8.41 0.93 6.65
N GLU A 711 9.50 1.63 6.95
CA GLU A 711 10.52 1.18 7.90
C GLU A 711 10.32 1.80 9.28
N PHE A 712 9.88 3.06 9.37
CA PHE A 712 9.79 3.78 10.64
C PHE A 712 8.49 4.57 10.81
N ILE A 713 8.02 4.66 12.05
CA ILE A 713 7.25 5.82 12.52
C ILE A 713 8.27 6.85 12.98
N GLN A 714 8.32 8.02 12.33
CA GLN A 714 9.22 9.11 12.69
C GLN A 714 8.44 10.31 13.21
N PHE A 715 8.92 10.93 14.28
CA PHE A 715 8.41 12.22 14.70
C PHE A 715 9.47 13.11 15.34
N TRP A 716 9.23 14.41 15.25
CA TRP A 716 9.97 15.44 15.96
C TRP A 716 9.03 16.04 17.01
N VAL A 717 9.38 15.93 18.28
CA VAL A 717 8.59 16.47 19.39
C VAL A 717 9.39 17.54 20.14
N MET A 718 8.73 18.63 20.51
CA MET A 718 9.31 19.60 21.44
C MET A 718 9.40 18.93 22.81
N ASP A 719 10.55 19.02 23.46
CA ASP A 719 10.71 18.51 24.82
C ASP A 719 9.86 19.33 25.80
N PRO A 720 8.84 18.73 26.45
CA PRO A 720 7.96 19.46 27.36
C PRO A 720 8.56 19.67 28.77
N PHE A 721 9.69 19.04 29.09
CA PHE A 721 10.35 19.09 30.40
C PHE A 721 11.56 20.04 30.42
N TYR A 722 12.10 20.40 29.26
CA TYR A 722 13.31 21.20 29.16
C TYR A 722 13.10 22.64 29.66
N ASP A 723 13.97 23.09 30.57
CA ASP A 723 13.91 24.40 31.25
C ASP A 723 12.56 24.68 31.93
N ASN A 724 11.90 23.64 32.44
CA ASN A 724 10.67 23.73 33.20
C ASN A 724 10.91 23.41 34.69
N PRO A 725 10.82 24.40 35.61
CA PRO A 725 11.01 24.19 37.05
C PRO A 725 9.98 23.26 37.69
N ASP A 726 8.80 23.15 37.09
CA ASP A 726 7.65 22.36 37.56
C ASP A 726 7.34 21.24 36.53
N ALA A 727 8.38 20.63 35.97
CA ALA A 727 8.24 19.55 34.99
C ALA A 727 7.55 18.33 35.61
N PRO A 728 6.52 17.75 34.95
CA PRO A 728 5.89 16.53 35.44
C PRO A 728 6.83 15.32 35.29
N ASP A 729 6.61 14.26 36.06
CA ASP A 729 7.48 13.06 36.09
C ASP A 729 7.48 12.28 34.75
N GLY A 730 6.52 12.55 33.88
CA GLY A 730 6.35 11.89 32.59
C GLY A 730 5.49 10.64 32.67
N GLY A 731 5.41 9.92 31.56
CA GLY A 731 4.55 8.74 31.39
C GLY A 731 4.88 8.03 30.09
N ASP A 732 3.94 7.27 29.53
CA ASP A 732 4.19 6.48 28.32
C ASP A 732 3.24 6.84 27.17
N VAL A 733 3.80 6.85 25.96
CA VAL A 733 3.08 6.96 24.71
C VAL A 733 3.19 5.64 23.95
N TYR A 734 2.07 5.12 23.50
CA TYR A 734 2.01 3.89 22.74
C TYR A 734 1.53 4.14 21.32
N PHE A 735 2.10 3.41 20.37
CA PHE A 735 1.65 3.34 18.99
C PHE A 735 1.23 1.90 18.68
N ASN A 736 0.01 1.72 18.19
CA ASN A 736 -0.49 0.43 17.72
C ASN A 736 -0.68 0.48 16.20
N LEU A 737 -0.04 -0.43 15.48
CA LEU A 737 -0.15 -0.59 14.03
C LEU A 737 -0.80 -1.94 13.70
N GLY A 738 -1.97 -1.92 13.05
CA GLY A 738 -2.64 -3.15 12.61
C GLY A 738 -4.13 -2.97 12.36
N SER A 739 -4.92 -3.98 12.70
CA SER A 739 -6.37 -3.85 12.87
C SER A 739 -6.67 -3.42 14.30
N VAL A 740 -7.34 -2.27 14.43
CA VAL A 740 -7.80 -1.70 15.68
C VAL A 740 -9.33 -1.63 15.60
N SER A 741 -10.01 -1.86 16.72
CA SER A 741 -11.45 -1.78 16.81
C SER A 741 -11.92 -0.33 16.59
N GLU A 742 -12.95 -0.15 15.78
CA GLU A 742 -13.64 1.12 15.55
C GLU A 742 -14.83 1.32 16.50
N ASP A 743 -15.17 0.28 17.28
CA ASP A 743 -16.21 0.25 18.32
C ASP A 743 -15.73 1.05 19.56
N VAL A 744 -15.97 2.37 19.54
CA VAL A 744 -15.56 3.34 20.57
C VAL A 744 -16.49 3.24 21.78
N LEU A 745 -17.80 3.11 21.53
CA LEU A 745 -18.83 2.79 22.50
C LEU A 745 -19.12 1.30 22.46
N LYS A 746 -18.37 0.52 23.23
CA LYS A 746 -18.35 -0.94 23.13
C LYS A 746 -19.73 -1.56 23.33
N ASP A 747 -20.46 -1.80 22.25
CA ASP A 747 -21.74 -2.52 22.22
C ASP A 747 -21.90 -3.42 20.98
N GLY A 748 -20.88 -3.42 20.10
CA GLY A 748 -20.83 -4.27 18.93
C GLY A 748 -21.76 -3.82 17.80
N ARG A 749 -22.30 -2.61 17.87
CA ARG A 749 -23.14 -1.99 16.84
C ARG A 749 -22.51 -0.68 16.41
N GLN A 750 -22.80 -0.28 15.18
CA GLN A 750 -22.20 0.92 14.62
C GLN A 750 -23.05 2.13 14.97
N SER A 751 -22.47 3.11 15.67
CA SER A 751 -23.10 4.42 15.84
C SER A 751 -22.88 5.31 14.61
N PHE A 752 -23.92 6.03 14.20
CA PHE A 752 -23.90 7.04 13.14
C PHE A 752 -25.02 8.07 13.31
N GLU A 753 -24.63 9.33 13.35
CA GLU A 753 -25.51 10.47 13.62
C GLU A 753 -26.60 10.70 12.56
N ASN A 754 -26.28 10.52 11.28
CA ASN A 754 -27.24 10.61 10.17
C ASN A 754 -28.24 9.45 10.12
N GLY A 755 -28.14 8.51 11.05
CA GLY A 755 -29.14 7.46 11.30
C GLY A 755 -30.35 7.96 12.08
N ILE A 756 -30.24 9.12 12.75
CA ILE A 756 -31.32 9.73 13.51
C ILE A 756 -32.28 10.40 12.51
N PRO A 757 -33.61 10.17 12.61
CA PRO A 757 -34.57 10.80 11.72
C PRO A 757 -34.48 12.33 11.75
N ALA A 758 -34.64 12.98 10.60
CA ALA A 758 -34.58 14.45 10.49
C ALA A 758 -35.61 15.20 11.37
N THR A 759 -36.65 14.50 11.85
CA THR A 759 -37.65 15.03 12.80
C THR A 759 -37.21 14.96 14.26
N GLY A 760 -36.09 14.29 14.57
CA GLY A 760 -35.63 13.99 15.92
C GLY A 760 -36.45 12.90 16.64
N ASP A 761 -37.34 12.19 15.93
CA ASP A 761 -38.16 11.13 16.54
C ASP A 761 -37.36 9.84 16.68
N LYS A 762 -36.90 9.53 17.90
CA LYS A 762 -36.10 8.34 18.23
C LYS A 762 -36.95 7.13 18.63
N SER A 763 -38.29 7.19 18.55
CA SER A 763 -39.17 6.14 19.08
C SER A 763 -39.06 4.77 18.40
N SER A 764 -38.52 4.73 17.19
CA SER A 764 -38.25 3.49 16.43
C SER A 764 -36.76 3.09 16.42
N MET A 765 -35.92 3.79 17.18
CA MET A 765 -34.51 3.43 17.35
C MET A 765 -34.35 2.38 18.45
N ASP A 766 -33.33 1.55 18.33
CA ASP A 766 -32.97 0.58 19.37
C ASP A 766 -32.16 1.28 20.48
N THR A 767 -31.89 0.60 21.58
CA THR A 767 -31.11 1.14 22.70
C THR A 767 -30.01 0.21 23.19
N THR A 768 -28.91 0.81 23.64
CA THR A 768 -27.82 0.12 24.33
C THR A 768 -27.61 0.71 25.72
N SER A 769 -26.60 0.27 26.46
CA SER A 769 -26.23 0.92 27.72
C SER A 769 -25.76 2.35 27.49
N TRP A 770 -25.18 2.63 26.31
CA TRP A 770 -24.64 3.93 25.94
C TRP A 770 -25.71 4.93 25.51
N GLY A 771 -26.65 4.52 24.64
CA GLY A 771 -27.63 5.47 24.10
C GLY A 771 -28.61 4.83 23.10
N TYR A 772 -29.03 5.61 22.10
CA TYR A 772 -29.88 5.13 21.00
C TYR A 772 -29.05 4.69 19.79
N LEU A 773 -29.56 3.74 19.04
CA LEU A 773 -28.94 3.27 17.79
C LEU A 773 -29.95 3.15 16.67
N SER A 774 -29.56 3.55 15.47
CA SER A 774 -30.41 3.40 14.30
C SER A 774 -30.35 1.97 13.77
N GLU A 775 -31.52 1.35 13.55
CA GLU A 775 -31.62 0.04 12.91
C GLU A 775 -31.39 0.09 11.38
N ILE A 776 -31.44 1.30 10.81
CA ILE A 776 -31.42 1.53 9.36
C ILE A 776 -30.15 2.28 8.99
N GLN A 777 -29.30 1.64 8.19
CA GLN A 777 -28.12 2.28 7.65
C GLN A 777 -28.47 3.37 6.61
N PRO A 778 -27.90 4.57 6.71
CA PRO A 778 -28.16 5.67 5.79
C PRO A 778 -27.55 5.37 4.42
N ILE A 779 -28.23 5.83 3.37
CA ILE A 779 -27.78 5.68 1.98
C ILE A 779 -26.58 6.59 1.67
N THR A 780 -26.39 7.65 2.46
CA THR A 780 -25.40 8.70 2.22
C THR A 780 -24.66 9.06 3.51
N GLU A 781 -23.36 9.32 3.43
CA GLU A 781 -22.49 9.73 4.56
C GLU A 781 -22.64 11.24 4.90
N PHE A 782 -23.83 11.81 4.74
CA PHE A 782 -24.11 13.22 4.97
C PHE A 782 -25.36 13.38 5.83
N PHE A 783 -25.42 14.49 6.57
CA PHE A 783 -26.62 14.93 7.28
C PHE A 783 -27.78 15.19 6.31
N ASP A 784 -29.01 15.12 6.83
CA ASP A 784 -30.19 15.52 6.06
C ASP A 784 -30.17 17.04 5.80
N ASN A 785 -30.65 17.46 4.63
CA ASN A 785 -30.72 18.87 4.25
C ASN A 785 -32.00 19.56 4.74
N ALA A 786 -32.91 18.84 5.41
CA ALA A 786 -34.09 19.41 6.04
C ALA A 786 -33.70 20.44 7.11
N SER A 787 -34.44 21.56 7.15
CA SER A 787 -34.20 22.62 8.13
C SER A 787 -34.38 22.09 9.56
N GLY A 788 -33.37 22.28 10.41
CA GLY A 788 -33.40 21.83 11.80
C GLY A 788 -32.95 20.37 12.00
N ALA A 789 -32.69 19.61 10.94
CA ALA A 789 -32.33 18.20 11.05
C ALA A 789 -30.96 17.99 11.68
N ARG A 790 -29.99 18.85 11.34
CA ARG A 790 -28.62 18.76 11.84
C ARG A 790 -28.57 18.91 13.36
N GLU A 791 -29.36 19.80 13.94
CA GLU A 791 -29.44 19.99 15.38
C GLU A 791 -30.00 18.78 16.15
N PHE A 792 -30.72 17.87 15.47
CA PHE A 792 -31.18 16.61 16.04
C PHE A 792 -30.24 15.43 15.75
N GLN A 793 -29.44 15.53 14.70
CA GLN A 793 -28.53 14.47 14.23
C GLN A 793 -27.12 14.60 14.83
N ASP A 794 -26.60 15.83 14.96
CA ASP A 794 -25.27 16.18 15.47
C ASP A 794 -25.25 16.15 17.02
N VAL A 795 -25.30 14.93 17.56
CA VAL A 795 -25.47 14.60 19.00
C VAL A 795 -24.52 13.48 19.45
N GLY A 796 -23.42 13.26 18.72
CA GLY A 796 -22.39 12.30 19.09
C GLY A 796 -22.74 10.82 18.87
N PHE A 797 -21.89 9.95 19.43
CA PHE A 797 -21.96 8.49 19.23
C PHE A 797 -23.08 7.82 20.02
N ASP A 798 -23.56 8.41 21.11
CA ASP A 798 -24.66 7.86 21.91
C ASP A 798 -26.04 8.24 21.34
N ALA A 799 -26.08 9.14 20.36
CA ALA A 799 -27.30 9.69 19.81
C ALA A 799 -28.22 10.29 20.88
N LEU A 800 -27.66 10.92 21.93
CA LEU A 800 -28.39 11.62 22.98
C LEU A 800 -27.96 13.08 22.98
N ASN A 801 -28.90 14.00 23.17
CA ASN A 801 -28.51 15.37 23.53
C ASN A 801 -28.36 15.52 25.05
N ASP A 802 -27.73 16.61 25.50
CA ASP A 802 -27.53 16.90 26.94
C ASP A 802 -28.79 16.71 27.80
N PHE A 803 -29.98 17.06 27.28
CA PHE A 803 -31.22 16.92 28.03
C PHE A 803 -31.60 15.44 28.22
N GLU A 804 -31.43 14.63 27.19
CA GLU A 804 -31.67 13.19 27.21
C GLU A 804 -30.62 12.46 28.07
N GLU A 805 -29.35 12.82 27.94
CA GLU A 805 -28.26 12.25 28.75
C GLU A 805 -28.49 12.43 30.26
N ARG A 806 -28.96 13.61 30.69
CA ARG A 806 -29.28 13.90 32.10
C ARG A 806 -30.28 12.94 32.70
N VAL A 807 -31.15 12.34 31.90
CA VAL A 807 -32.19 11.41 32.34
C VAL A 807 -31.99 9.99 31.83
N TRP A 808 -30.94 9.73 31.05
CA TRP A 808 -30.63 8.42 30.50
C TRP A 808 -30.40 7.39 31.61
N ASN A 809 -31.02 6.22 31.48
CA ASN A 809 -30.84 5.12 32.43
C ASN A 809 -30.31 3.92 31.65
N PRO A 810 -29.02 3.57 31.81
CA PRO A 810 -28.47 2.37 31.19
C PRO A 810 -29.24 1.14 31.67
N SER A 811 -29.37 0.14 30.80
CA SER A 811 -30.14 -1.08 31.10
C SER A 811 -29.59 -1.79 32.35
N GLY A 812 -30.34 -1.73 33.46
CA GLY A 812 -29.97 -2.35 34.73
C GLY A 812 -29.19 -1.45 35.72
N GLY A 813 -28.99 -0.17 35.40
CA GLY A 813 -28.28 0.79 36.25
C GLY A 813 -29.11 2.02 36.65
N ALA A 814 -28.53 2.85 37.53
CA ALA A 814 -29.06 4.17 37.85
C ALA A 814 -28.49 5.23 36.88
N ASN A 815 -29.28 6.25 36.56
CA ASN A 815 -28.81 7.44 35.84
C ASN A 815 -27.53 8.04 36.45
N TYR A 816 -26.64 8.56 35.60
CA TYR A 816 -25.32 9.07 35.97
C TYR A 816 -25.36 10.20 37.02
N LEU A 817 -26.24 11.19 36.85
CA LEU A 817 -26.40 12.28 37.83
C LEU A 817 -26.92 11.79 39.18
N ASN A 818 -27.76 10.75 39.18
CA ASN A 818 -28.21 10.13 40.43
C ASN A 818 -27.05 9.45 41.17
N ARG A 819 -26.15 8.77 40.45
CA ARG A 819 -24.93 8.17 41.05
C ARG A 819 -24.07 9.25 41.71
N ILE A 820 -23.74 10.32 40.99
CA ILE A 820 -22.96 11.45 41.52
C ILE A 820 -23.65 12.09 42.73
N SER A 821 -24.96 12.38 42.63
CA SER A 821 -25.68 13.01 43.75
C SER A 821 -25.75 12.11 44.98
N SER A 822 -25.77 10.79 44.81
CA SER A 822 -25.77 9.82 45.91
C SER A 822 -24.40 9.65 46.57
N THR A 823 -23.32 9.72 45.79
CA THR A 823 -21.94 9.48 46.23
C THR A 823 -21.25 10.76 46.72
N LEU A 824 -21.40 11.87 45.98
CA LEU A 824 -20.69 13.14 46.18
C LEU A 824 -21.62 14.31 46.57
N GLY A 825 -22.94 14.15 46.40
CA GLY A 825 -23.92 15.19 46.68
C GLY A 825 -24.18 16.13 45.50
N SER A 826 -25.43 16.60 45.35
CA SER A 826 -25.85 17.49 44.26
C SER A 826 -25.29 18.92 44.32
N GLY A 827 -24.66 19.29 45.43
CA GLY A 827 -23.97 20.56 45.61
C GLY A 827 -22.48 20.52 45.27
N SER A 828 -21.95 19.36 44.87
CA SER A 828 -20.54 19.19 44.48
C SER A 828 -20.25 19.85 43.13
N ASN A 829 -18.99 20.26 42.92
CA ASN A 829 -18.55 20.75 41.61
C ASN A 829 -18.64 19.64 40.56
N ALA A 830 -18.38 18.38 40.95
CA ALA A 830 -18.59 17.22 40.10
C ALA A 830 -20.01 17.19 39.50
N TYR A 831 -21.04 17.32 40.34
CA TYR A 831 -22.42 17.34 39.87
C TYR A 831 -22.72 18.53 38.96
N GLN A 832 -22.24 19.73 39.30
CA GLN A 832 -22.50 20.93 38.50
C GLN A 832 -21.84 20.88 37.13
N ASN A 833 -20.60 20.38 37.06
CA ASN A 833 -19.86 20.24 35.80
C ASN A 833 -20.52 19.18 34.90
N VAL A 834 -20.82 18.01 35.46
CA VAL A 834 -21.48 16.91 34.73
C VAL A 834 -22.90 17.26 34.32
N PHE A 835 -23.62 18.11 35.06
CA PHE A 835 -24.98 18.51 34.69
C PHE A 835 -25.03 19.21 33.32
N ASN A 836 -24.01 19.98 32.97
CA ASN A 836 -24.00 20.71 31.71
C ASN A 836 -23.68 19.81 30.52
N ASP A 837 -22.83 18.81 30.70
CA ASP A 837 -22.31 17.94 29.65
C ASP A 837 -22.14 16.51 30.19
N PRO A 838 -23.21 15.73 30.42
CA PRO A 838 -23.09 14.43 31.06
C PRO A 838 -22.18 13.44 30.32
N SER A 839 -22.30 13.33 29.00
CA SER A 839 -21.48 12.46 28.16
C SER A 839 -20.05 12.99 27.95
N GLY A 840 -19.78 14.29 28.15
CA GLY A 840 -18.41 14.82 28.06
C GLY A 840 -17.92 15.00 26.61
N ASP A 841 -18.85 15.07 25.66
CA ASP A 841 -18.65 15.02 24.22
C ASP A 841 -19.05 16.30 23.50
N ASN A 842 -19.44 17.35 24.23
CA ASN A 842 -19.77 18.66 23.67
C ASN A 842 -18.60 19.34 22.95
N PHE A 843 -18.86 19.83 21.74
CA PHE A 843 -17.92 20.62 20.95
C PHE A 843 -17.92 22.10 21.36
N VAL A 844 -16.72 22.67 21.46
CA VAL A 844 -16.54 24.13 21.61
C VAL A 844 -15.59 24.66 20.56
N PHE A 845 -16.06 25.62 19.76
CA PHE A 845 -15.23 26.28 18.74
C PHE A 845 -14.22 27.22 19.40
N TYR A 846 -12.93 27.07 19.06
CA TYR A 846 -11.80 27.78 19.70
C TYR A 846 -11.86 29.32 19.63
N ARG A 847 -12.66 29.91 18.72
CA ARG A 847 -12.92 31.36 18.60
C ARG A 847 -14.29 31.79 19.13
N GLY A 848 -14.96 30.94 19.91
CA GLY A 848 -16.27 31.22 20.47
C GLY A 848 -16.24 32.32 21.52
N ASP A 849 -17.29 33.14 21.56
CA ASP A 849 -17.42 34.26 22.51
C ASP A 849 -17.46 33.78 23.98
N SER A 850 -17.87 32.54 24.26
CA SER A 850 -17.84 31.96 25.61
C SER A 850 -16.42 31.92 26.16
N LEU A 851 -15.47 31.45 25.37
CA LEU A 851 -14.05 31.36 25.71
C LEU A 851 -13.42 32.76 25.89
N ASP A 852 -13.87 33.73 25.11
CA ASP A 852 -13.45 35.13 25.27
C ASP A 852 -13.92 35.71 26.62
N ASN A 853 -15.16 35.43 27.02
CA ASN A 853 -15.72 35.88 28.30
C ASN A 853 -15.06 35.21 29.52
N GLU A 854 -14.60 33.97 29.36
CA GLU A 854 -13.85 33.23 30.37
C GLU A 854 -12.38 33.68 30.44
N GLY A 855 -11.90 34.43 29.46
CA GLY A 855 -10.50 34.83 29.36
C GLY A 855 -9.57 33.67 28.98
N ALA A 856 -10.10 32.66 28.28
CA ALA A 856 -9.44 31.38 28.03
C ALA A 856 -8.15 31.53 27.21
N ASP A 857 -7.09 30.86 27.65
CA ASP A 857 -5.82 30.78 26.92
C ASP A 857 -5.94 29.88 25.66
N ILE A 858 -4.84 29.70 24.92
CA ILE A 858 -4.87 28.89 23.68
C ILE A 858 -5.16 27.42 23.99
N MET A 859 -4.61 26.85 25.06
CA MET A 859 -4.83 25.43 25.40
C MET A 859 -6.28 25.18 25.81
N GLU A 860 -6.83 26.05 26.67
CA GLU A 860 -8.21 25.98 27.11
C GLU A 860 -9.20 26.06 25.95
N ARG A 861 -8.91 26.89 24.94
CA ARG A 861 -9.74 27.03 23.74
C ARG A 861 -9.83 25.77 22.89
N TYR A 862 -8.77 24.96 22.86
CA TYR A 862 -8.76 23.70 22.10
C TYR A 862 -9.17 22.48 22.93
N LYS A 863 -9.30 22.61 24.25
CA LYS A 863 -9.60 21.50 25.17
C LYS A 863 -10.86 20.70 24.81
N ASN A 864 -11.90 21.37 24.31
CA ASN A 864 -13.17 20.75 23.89
C ASN A 864 -13.41 20.83 22.36
N PHE A 865 -12.36 21.10 21.58
CA PHE A 865 -12.48 21.21 20.12
C PHE A 865 -12.73 19.84 19.45
N ASN A 866 -12.39 18.75 20.12
CA ASN A 866 -12.59 17.39 19.62
C ASN A 866 -13.92 16.74 20.07
N GLY A 867 -14.80 17.51 20.72
CA GLY A 867 -16.15 17.04 21.02
C GLY A 867 -16.90 16.70 19.73
N ILE A 868 -17.82 15.75 19.82
CA ILE A 868 -18.59 15.26 18.68
C ILE A 868 -20.00 15.85 18.64
N GLN A 869 -20.65 16.09 19.79
CA GLN A 869 -21.93 16.80 19.80
C GLN A 869 -21.76 18.28 19.40
N GLY A 870 -22.40 18.67 18.30
CA GLY A 870 -22.46 20.04 17.80
C GLY A 870 -21.24 20.46 16.97
N ASN A 871 -20.41 19.51 16.57
CA ASN A 871 -19.13 19.79 15.90
C ASN A 871 -19.28 20.14 14.40
N SER A 872 -20.51 20.05 13.88
CA SER A 872 -20.82 20.24 12.47
C SER A 872 -21.68 21.47 12.19
N SER A 873 -21.77 22.39 13.15
CA SER A 873 -22.60 23.60 13.07
C SER A 873 -22.35 24.43 11.81
N THR A 874 -23.44 24.89 11.18
CA THR A 874 -23.37 25.79 10.02
C THR A 874 -23.25 27.27 10.42
N ILE A 875 -23.21 27.58 11.71
CA ILE A 875 -23.11 28.94 12.22
C ILE A 875 -21.68 29.46 11.99
N THR A 876 -21.56 30.69 11.51
CA THR A 876 -20.25 31.35 11.38
C THR A 876 -19.99 32.26 12.59
N ILE A 877 -18.86 32.07 13.25
CA ILE A 877 -18.35 32.95 14.31
C ILE A 877 -17.14 33.72 13.76
N ASN A 878 -17.19 35.05 13.82
CA ASN A 878 -16.10 35.92 13.33
C ASN A 878 -15.68 35.65 11.86
N GLY A 879 -16.64 35.27 11.01
CA GLY A 879 -16.43 35.00 9.58
C GLY A 879 -15.89 33.61 9.24
N SER A 880 -15.64 32.77 10.25
CA SER A 880 -15.25 31.37 10.09
C SER A 880 -16.41 30.44 10.46
N PRO A 881 -16.67 29.35 9.73
CA PRO A 881 -17.58 28.31 10.18
C PRO A 881 -17.15 27.79 11.56
N ALA A 882 -18.06 27.77 12.52
CA ALA A 882 -17.83 27.27 13.86
C ALA A 882 -18.05 25.75 13.91
N SER A 883 -17.32 25.02 13.08
CA SER A 883 -17.38 23.57 12.98
C SER A 883 -15.98 22.96 12.85
N ALA A 884 -15.82 21.74 13.36
CA ALA A 884 -14.66 20.90 13.11
C ALA A 884 -14.83 20.07 11.82
N THR A 885 -16.05 19.61 11.56
CA THR A 885 -16.40 18.76 10.41
C THR A 885 -17.69 19.23 9.75
N ASN A 886 -17.99 18.71 8.56
CA ASN A 886 -19.29 18.90 7.91
C ASN A 886 -20.01 17.58 7.65
N VAL A 887 -19.36 16.45 7.99
CA VAL A 887 -19.92 15.10 7.87
C VAL A 887 -20.33 14.59 9.25
N PRO A 888 -21.32 13.68 9.32
CA PRO A 888 -21.73 13.06 10.59
C PRO A 888 -20.63 12.23 11.21
N ASP A 889 -20.59 12.20 12.54
CA ASP A 889 -19.73 11.30 13.29
C ASP A 889 -20.29 9.87 13.23
N LYS A 890 -19.37 8.93 13.04
CA LYS A 890 -19.69 7.52 12.83
C LYS A 890 -18.53 6.64 13.30
N GLU A 891 -18.86 5.49 13.89
CA GLU A 891 -17.91 4.43 14.24
C GLU A 891 -17.53 3.61 12.99
N ASP A 892 -16.90 4.31 12.04
CA ASP A 892 -16.44 3.86 10.72
C ASP A 892 -15.33 4.80 10.27
N ALA A 893 -14.19 4.72 10.95
CA ALA A 893 -13.10 5.66 10.75
C ALA A 893 -12.52 5.55 9.34
N ASN A 894 -12.49 4.34 8.75
CA ASN A 894 -12.03 4.13 7.37
C ASN A 894 -13.13 4.29 6.30
N ARG A 895 -14.40 4.44 6.68
CA ARG A 895 -15.57 4.66 5.80
C ARG A 895 -15.84 3.50 4.86
N ASP A 896 -15.63 2.27 5.33
CA ASP A 896 -15.94 1.05 4.57
C ASP A 896 -17.38 0.54 4.77
N GLN A 897 -18.21 1.31 5.50
CA GLN A 897 -19.60 1.01 5.86
C GLN A 897 -19.79 -0.18 6.78
N THR A 898 -18.72 -0.66 7.37
CA THR A 898 -18.73 -1.74 8.34
C THR A 898 -18.08 -1.26 9.64
N LEU A 899 -18.35 -1.98 10.72
CA LEU A 899 -17.70 -1.72 12.00
C LEU A 899 -16.62 -2.78 12.18
N SER A 900 -15.35 -2.39 12.10
CA SER A 900 -14.26 -3.28 12.48
C SER A 900 -14.22 -3.42 14.00
N LYS A 901 -14.37 -4.64 14.53
CA LYS A 901 -14.23 -4.92 15.97
C LYS A 901 -12.93 -5.63 16.32
N THR A 902 -12.16 -6.00 15.31
CA THR A 902 -10.96 -6.84 15.45
C THR A 902 -9.83 -6.05 16.11
N GLU A 903 -9.23 -6.64 17.14
CA GLU A 903 -8.03 -6.10 17.83
C GLU A 903 -6.83 -7.01 17.54
N SER A 904 -6.08 -6.69 16.48
CA SER A 904 -4.90 -7.43 16.02
C SER A 904 -3.84 -6.47 15.50
N TYR A 905 -2.81 -6.19 16.31
CA TYR A 905 -1.86 -5.11 16.04
C TYR A 905 -0.48 -5.36 16.68
N PHE A 906 0.50 -4.68 16.12
CA PHE A 906 1.82 -4.49 16.68
C PHE A 906 1.82 -3.28 17.60
N GLN A 907 2.42 -3.40 18.78
CA GLN A 907 2.47 -2.33 19.77
C GLN A 907 3.90 -1.86 19.99
N TYR A 908 4.07 -0.53 20.00
CA TYR A 908 5.31 0.15 20.31
C TYR A 908 5.13 1.06 21.52
N ARG A 909 6.10 1.05 22.44
CA ARG A 909 6.11 1.86 23.66
C ARG A 909 7.25 2.88 23.60
N VAL A 910 6.92 4.15 23.71
CA VAL A 910 7.85 5.28 23.87
C VAL A 910 7.67 5.85 25.27
N SER A 911 8.73 5.88 26.06
CA SER A 911 8.67 6.54 27.38
C SER A 911 8.93 8.03 27.25
N MET A 912 8.15 8.85 27.93
CA MET A 912 8.31 10.31 27.97
C MET A 912 8.75 10.75 29.36
N ARG A 913 9.56 9.94 30.06
CA ARG A 913 10.19 10.33 31.32
C ARG A 913 11.51 11.05 31.03
N PRO A 914 11.85 12.16 31.71
CA PRO A 914 13.05 12.95 31.39
C PRO A 914 14.34 12.13 31.33
N GLU A 915 14.49 11.13 32.19
CA GLU A 915 15.66 10.23 32.23
C GLU A 915 15.78 9.30 31.02
N ASP A 916 14.70 9.07 30.27
CA ASP A 916 14.65 8.21 29.07
C ASP A 916 14.90 8.97 27.76
N LEU A 917 15.04 10.30 27.81
CA LEU A 917 15.21 11.18 26.66
C LEU A 917 16.68 11.38 26.30
N GLU A 918 17.36 10.28 25.95
CA GLU A 918 18.78 10.23 25.59
C GLU A 918 18.99 9.55 24.23
N VAL A 919 19.87 10.11 23.38
CA VAL A 919 20.18 9.55 22.05
C VAL A 919 20.67 8.11 22.17
N GLY A 920 20.12 7.20 21.37
CA GLY A 920 20.46 5.78 21.36
C GLY A 920 19.61 4.91 22.29
N ARG A 921 18.76 5.49 23.15
CA ARG A 921 17.75 4.78 23.97
C ARG A 921 16.36 5.22 23.53
N ASN A 922 15.34 4.39 23.82
CA ASN A 922 13.93 4.79 23.73
C ASN A 922 13.53 5.34 22.34
N PHE A 923 14.15 4.79 21.28
CA PHE A 923 13.98 5.21 19.89
C PHE A 923 14.42 6.65 19.55
N VAL A 924 15.14 7.33 20.45
CA VAL A 924 15.68 8.67 20.20
C VAL A 924 16.90 8.58 19.28
N THR A 925 16.84 9.26 18.14
CA THR A 925 17.93 9.25 17.14
C THR A 925 18.70 10.56 17.05
N ASP A 926 18.06 11.68 17.41
CA ASP A 926 18.71 12.99 17.38
C ASP A 926 18.08 13.92 18.42
N ILE A 927 18.87 14.86 18.91
CA ILE A 927 18.44 15.93 19.82
C ILE A 927 19.03 17.23 19.28
N TYR A 928 18.16 18.16 18.90
CA TYR A 928 18.54 19.48 18.43
C TYR A 928 18.16 20.54 19.47
N GLU A 929 19.18 21.16 20.07
CA GLU A 929 19.00 22.26 21.01
C GLU A 929 19.18 23.61 20.32
N THR A 930 18.24 24.52 20.56
CA THR A 930 18.23 25.86 19.99
C THR A 930 17.72 26.87 21.01
N GLN A 931 17.72 28.14 20.63
CA GLN A 931 17.11 29.22 21.39
C GLN A 931 15.91 29.72 20.59
N SER A 932 14.73 29.74 21.20
CA SER A 932 13.58 30.43 20.60
C SER A 932 13.87 31.93 20.66
N HIS A 933 14.25 32.51 19.52
CA HIS A 933 14.54 33.93 19.41
C HIS A 933 13.25 34.75 19.18
N ASP A 934 13.27 36.00 19.63
CA ASP A 934 12.21 36.99 19.36
C ASP A 934 10.80 36.59 19.82
N LEU A 935 10.68 35.93 20.99
CA LEU A 935 9.36 35.67 21.58
C LEU A 935 8.60 36.99 21.85
N PRO A 936 7.25 36.99 21.80
CA PRO A 936 6.45 38.20 22.02
C PRO A 936 6.73 38.95 23.33
N ASN A 937 7.13 38.26 24.40
CA ASN A 937 7.52 38.88 25.68
C ASN A 937 8.96 39.47 25.70
N GLY A 938 9.70 39.37 24.60
CA GLY A 938 11.06 39.89 24.45
C GLY A 938 12.14 39.02 25.09
N MET A 939 11.80 37.84 25.61
CA MET A 939 12.75 36.88 26.14
C MET A 939 13.17 35.87 25.06
N SER A 940 14.32 35.23 25.26
CA SER A 940 14.70 34.02 24.52
C SER A 940 14.66 32.86 25.49
N ARG A 941 14.13 31.72 25.05
CA ARG A 941 14.05 30.51 25.88
C ARG A 941 14.85 29.39 25.21
N PRO A 942 15.58 28.58 25.98
CA PRO A 942 16.16 27.35 25.47
C PRO A 942 15.01 26.41 25.03
N THR A 943 15.16 25.79 23.87
CA THR A 943 14.21 24.82 23.32
C THR A 943 14.98 23.59 22.86
N ARG A 944 14.46 22.41 23.17
CA ARG A 944 15.03 21.13 22.75
C ARG A 944 14.02 20.38 21.88
N TRP A 945 14.47 19.95 20.71
CA TRP A 945 13.70 19.17 19.75
C TRP A 945 14.25 17.76 19.70
N ILE A 946 13.41 16.76 19.96
CA ILE A 946 13.81 15.36 20.04
C ILE A 946 13.24 14.62 18.84
N GLN A 947 14.10 13.92 18.10
CA GLN A 947 13.71 13.04 17.01
C GLN A 947 13.57 11.62 17.51
N PHE A 948 12.40 11.03 17.28
CA PHE A 948 12.14 9.61 17.48
C PHE A 948 12.01 8.90 16.13
N LYS A 949 12.58 7.70 16.04
CA LYS A 949 12.39 6.78 14.91
C LYS A 949 12.12 5.38 15.45
N ILE A 950 10.85 4.97 15.40
CA ILE A 950 10.42 3.64 15.86
C ILE A 950 10.50 2.66 14.68
N PRO A 951 11.35 1.61 14.75
CA PRO A 951 11.44 0.60 13.70
C PRO A 951 10.16 -0.24 13.66
N VAL A 952 9.42 -0.13 12.57
CA VAL A 952 8.13 -0.80 12.38
C VAL A 952 8.29 -2.32 12.40
N PHE A 953 9.38 -2.88 11.87
CA PHE A 953 9.52 -4.34 11.82
C PHE A 953 9.98 -4.98 13.14
N GLU A 954 10.23 -4.19 14.20
CA GLU A 954 10.73 -4.65 15.50
C GLU A 954 9.73 -4.31 16.63
N PRO A 955 8.52 -4.91 16.63
CA PRO A 955 7.50 -4.61 17.61
C PRO A 955 7.82 -5.17 19.00
N GLN A 956 7.56 -4.38 20.05
CA GLN A 956 7.75 -4.84 21.43
C GLN A 956 6.70 -5.87 21.86
N LYS A 957 5.50 -5.84 21.24
CA LYS A 957 4.43 -6.82 21.49
C LYS A 957 3.56 -7.03 20.24
N LYS A 958 3.13 -8.28 20.04
CA LYS A 958 2.16 -8.69 19.00
C LYS A 958 0.85 -9.08 19.69
N VAL A 959 -0.25 -8.43 19.35
CA VAL A 959 -1.58 -8.63 19.96
C VAL A 959 -2.55 -9.17 18.92
N GLY A 960 -3.50 -10.05 19.30
CA GLY A 960 -4.54 -10.54 18.39
C GLY A 960 -4.08 -11.46 17.27
N GLY A 961 -2.84 -11.99 17.35
CA GLY A 961 -2.35 -12.98 16.41
C GLY A 961 -1.91 -12.45 15.05
N ILE A 962 -1.69 -11.13 14.91
CA ILE A 962 -1.03 -10.53 13.75
C ILE A 962 0.36 -11.16 13.51
N THR A 963 0.73 -11.37 12.24
CA THR A 963 1.96 -12.08 11.88
C THR A 963 2.89 -11.27 10.97
N ASP A 964 2.34 -10.35 10.19
CA ASP A 964 3.05 -9.60 9.17
C ASP A 964 2.51 -8.18 9.03
N PHE A 965 3.20 -7.37 8.21
CA PHE A 965 2.90 -5.95 8.01
C PHE A 965 2.17 -5.67 6.68
N ARG A 966 1.45 -6.65 6.13
CA ARG A 966 0.77 -6.51 4.83
C ARG A 966 -0.65 -5.96 4.92
N SER A 967 -1.23 -5.97 6.13
CA SER A 967 -2.62 -5.55 6.41
C SER A 967 -2.68 -4.60 7.62
N ILE A 968 -1.89 -3.52 7.58
CA ILE A 968 -1.87 -2.47 8.60
C ILE A 968 -2.93 -1.41 8.27
N ARG A 969 -4.12 -1.52 8.84
CA ARG A 969 -5.27 -0.67 8.50
C ARG A 969 -5.34 0.62 9.33
N PHE A 970 -4.93 0.55 10.59
CA PHE A 970 -5.08 1.63 11.55
C PHE A 970 -3.77 1.90 12.28
N LEU A 971 -3.60 3.17 12.64
CA LEU A 971 -2.67 3.61 13.65
C LEU A 971 -3.48 4.13 14.84
N ARG A 972 -3.30 3.55 16.03
CA ARG A 972 -3.82 4.09 17.30
C ARG A 972 -2.65 4.60 18.15
N MET A 973 -2.74 5.85 18.59
CA MET A 973 -1.80 6.47 19.52
C MET A 973 -2.51 6.71 20.85
N PHE A 974 -1.93 6.31 21.97
CA PHE A 974 -2.53 6.53 23.29
C PHE A 974 -1.48 6.82 24.37
N LEU A 975 -1.90 7.52 25.42
CA LEU A 975 -1.09 7.90 26.57
C LEU A 975 -1.63 7.24 27.84
N THR A 976 -0.73 6.89 28.76
CA THR A 976 -1.05 6.39 30.10
C THR A 976 0.17 6.58 31.02
N GLU A 977 0.03 6.29 32.31
CA GLU A 977 1.09 6.46 33.33
C GLU A 977 1.55 7.92 33.54
N PHE A 978 0.69 8.91 33.25
CA PHE A 978 0.95 10.31 33.61
C PHE A 978 0.10 10.70 34.82
N ASP A 979 0.72 11.30 35.83
CA ASP A 979 0.00 11.84 36.99
C ASP A 979 -0.43 13.30 36.80
N ASP A 980 0.27 14.04 35.94
CA ASP A 980 0.07 15.46 35.68
C ASP A 980 -0.28 15.75 34.21
N PRO A 981 -0.98 16.84 33.91
CA PRO A 981 -1.26 17.26 32.53
C PRO A 981 0.01 17.55 31.72
N ILE A 982 0.00 17.14 30.44
CA ILE A 982 1.15 17.28 29.54
C ILE A 982 0.69 17.71 28.14
N VAL A 983 1.51 18.50 27.45
CA VAL A 983 1.31 18.86 26.04
C VAL A 983 2.50 18.40 25.21
N MET A 984 2.28 17.42 24.34
CA MET A 984 3.29 16.96 23.40
C MET A 984 3.06 17.62 22.05
N ARG A 985 4.07 18.37 21.57
CA ARG A 985 3.96 19.20 20.36
C ARG A 985 4.79 18.61 19.24
N PHE A 986 4.13 18.02 18.25
CA PHE A 986 4.77 17.32 17.13
C PHE A 986 5.02 18.28 15.96
N ALA A 987 6.29 18.60 15.72
CA ALA A 987 6.76 19.35 14.56
C ALA A 987 6.62 18.54 13.26
N ARG A 988 6.76 17.22 13.36
CA ARG A 988 6.47 16.23 12.33
C ARG A 988 5.97 14.95 13.00
N LEU A 989 5.08 14.23 12.32
CA LEU A 989 4.65 12.88 12.68
C LEU A 989 4.37 12.17 11.37
N GLU A 990 5.20 11.20 11.00
CA GLU A 990 5.26 10.68 9.62
C GLU A 990 5.58 9.18 9.60
N LEU A 991 5.13 8.48 8.56
CA LEU A 991 5.67 7.16 8.21
C LEU A 991 6.80 7.34 7.22
N VAL A 992 7.95 6.71 7.47
CA VAL A 992 9.13 6.78 6.60
C VAL A 992 9.21 5.52 5.76
N ARG A 993 9.23 5.71 4.45
CA ARG A 993 9.40 4.69 3.43
C ARG A 993 10.83 4.71 2.90
N GLY A 994 11.51 3.57 2.87
CA GLY A 994 12.80 3.41 2.20
C GLY A 994 12.65 2.92 0.75
N GLU A 995 13.46 3.40 -0.19
CA GLU A 995 13.56 2.80 -1.54
C GLU A 995 14.55 1.63 -1.60
N TRP A 996 15.50 1.61 -0.66
CA TRP A 996 16.49 0.55 -0.50
C TRP A 996 16.07 -0.40 0.60
N ARG A 997 16.18 -1.70 0.35
CA ARG A 997 15.72 -2.74 1.29
C ARG A 997 16.89 -3.40 1.98
N ARG A 998 16.75 -3.71 3.27
CA ARG A 998 17.70 -4.55 4.00
C ARG A 998 17.77 -5.94 3.36
N PHE A 999 18.98 -6.46 3.18
CA PHE A 999 19.20 -7.85 2.78
C PHE A 999 19.13 -8.75 4.03
N PRO A 1000 18.16 -9.68 4.14
CA PRO A 1000 17.89 -10.40 5.39
C PRO A 1000 18.72 -11.68 5.59
N PHE A 1001 19.47 -12.12 4.57
CA PHE A 1001 20.23 -13.37 4.61
C PHE A 1001 21.71 -13.14 4.91
N SER A 1002 22.36 -14.18 5.42
CA SER A 1002 23.82 -14.21 5.58
C SER A 1002 24.50 -14.02 4.21
N LEU A 1003 25.54 -13.19 4.19
CA LEU A 1003 26.44 -13.01 3.04
C LEU A 1003 27.76 -13.79 3.19
N ASP A 1004 27.90 -14.56 4.27
CA ASP A 1004 29.04 -15.43 4.55
C ASP A 1004 28.96 -16.74 3.73
N ASP A 1005 30.00 -17.03 2.94
CA ASP A 1005 30.13 -18.20 2.07
C ASP A 1005 30.15 -19.55 2.82
N LEU A 1006 30.37 -19.54 4.15
CA LEU A 1006 30.61 -20.75 4.95
C LEU A 1006 29.41 -21.24 5.79
N ARG A 1007 28.32 -20.47 5.86
CA ARG A 1007 27.12 -20.85 6.63
C ARG A 1007 25.99 -21.25 5.70
N GLU A 1008 25.26 -22.31 6.07
CA GLU A 1008 23.98 -22.63 5.43
C GLU A 1008 23.08 -21.39 5.46
N ASN A 1009 22.36 -21.17 4.35
CA ASN A 1009 21.53 -20.00 4.06
C ASN A 1009 20.29 -19.94 4.99
N VAL A 1010 20.52 -19.82 6.29
CA VAL A 1010 19.50 -19.50 7.27
C VAL A 1010 19.33 -17.98 7.26
N PRO A 1011 18.10 -17.44 7.22
CA PRO A 1011 17.87 -16.04 7.56
C PRO A 1011 18.63 -15.70 8.85
N ILE A 1012 19.21 -14.51 8.94
CA ILE A 1012 19.84 -14.09 10.19
C ILE A 1012 18.69 -13.85 11.18
N ASP A 1013 18.30 -14.91 11.90
CA ASP A 1013 17.19 -14.91 12.85
C ASP A 1013 17.45 -13.94 14.02
N GLU A 1014 16.36 -13.57 14.71
CA GLU A 1014 16.22 -12.67 15.87
C GLU A 1014 17.24 -12.84 17.04
N ASN A 1015 18.11 -13.85 16.98
CA ASN A 1015 19.14 -14.15 17.98
C ASN A 1015 20.55 -13.67 17.61
N ASP A 1016 20.73 -12.94 16.51
CA ASP A 1016 22.01 -12.27 16.23
C ASP A 1016 22.10 -10.93 16.97
N ASN A 1017 23.21 -10.70 17.66
CA ASN A 1017 23.43 -9.46 18.42
C ASN A 1017 23.77 -8.26 17.51
N THR A 1018 23.87 -8.46 16.19
CA THR A 1018 24.20 -7.41 15.24
C THR A 1018 22.95 -6.62 14.85
N SER A 1019 22.82 -5.37 15.28
CA SER A 1019 21.76 -4.48 14.79
C SER A 1019 22.19 -3.81 13.48
N PHE A 1020 21.26 -3.62 12.56
CA PHE A 1020 21.52 -2.96 11.27
C PHE A 1020 20.33 -2.10 10.84
N ASN A 1021 20.47 -0.79 10.93
CA ASN A 1021 19.44 0.17 10.57
C ASN A 1021 19.80 0.93 9.29
N VAL A 1022 18.80 1.18 8.46
CA VAL A 1022 18.93 1.97 7.23
C VAL A 1022 18.18 3.27 7.45
N ASN A 1023 18.85 4.38 7.24
CA ASN A 1023 18.34 5.72 7.48
C ASN A 1023 18.64 6.62 6.28
N ALA A 1024 18.02 7.79 6.21
CA ALA A 1024 18.53 8.91 5.43
C ALA A 1024 19.07 9.98 6.38
N VAL A 1025 20.17 10.60 5.98
CA VAL A 1025 20.69 11.84 6.57
C VAL A 1025 20.63 12.93 5.52
N ASN A 1026 20.17 14.12 5.90
CA ASN A 1026 19.97 15.21 4.95
C ASN A 1026 20.36 16.57 5.50
N LEU A 1027 20.58 17.53 4.59
CA LEU A 1027 21.06 18.87 4.95
C LEU A 1027 20.03 19.68 5.74
N GLU A 1028 18.74 19.51 5.43
CA GLU A 1028 17.66 20.31 6.02
C GLU A 1028 17.33 19.90 7.46
N GLU A 1029 17.45 18.61 7.78
CA GLU A 1029 17.11 18.04 9.09
C GLU A 1029 18.36 17.72 9.93
N ASN A 1030 19.42 17.18 9.34
CA ASN A 1030 20.61 16.70 10.06
C ASN A 1030 21.84 17.60 9.87
N GLY A 1031 21.68 18.78 9.28
CA GLY A 1031 22.77 19.75 9.13
C GLY A 1031 23.25 20.37 10.47
N GLY A 1032 22.48 20.19 11.56
CA GLY A 1032 22.84 20.59 12.91
C GLY A 1032 23.19 19.42 13.85
N LYS A 1033 23.22 18.18 13.35
CA LYS A 1033 23.50 16.96 14.14
C LYS A 1033 24.88 17.06 14.82
N THR A 1034 24.96 16.52 16.04
CA THR A 1034 26.24 16.29 16.74
C THR A 1034 26.52 14.78 16.83
N PRO A 1035 27.79 14.34 16.74
CA PRO A 1035 29.01 15.14 16.64
C PRO A 1035 29.39 15.60 15.23
N VAL A 1036 28.95 14.88 14.19
CA VAL A 1036 29.24 15.23 12.80
C VAL A 1036 27.95 15.70 12.12
N PRO A 1037 27.86 16.98 11.72
CA PRO A 1037 26.72 17.48 10.97
C PRO A 1037 26.75 17.02 9.52
N TYR A 1038 25.59 16.83 8.91
CA TYR A 1038 25.52 16.54 7.48
C TYR A 1038 25.91 17.78 6.66
N VAL A 1039 26.93 17.63 5.81
CA VAL A 1039 27.41 18.67 4.89
C VAL A 1039 27.43 18.14 3.46
N LEU A 1040 27.26 19.04 2.49
CA LEU A 1040 27.31 18.67 1.08
C LEU A 1040 28.66 18.01 0.74
N PRO A 1041 28.68 16.89 0.01
CA PRO A 1041 29.93 16.30 -0.47
C PRO A 1041 30.74 17.29 -1.33
N PRO A 1042 32.08 17.15 -1.38
CA PRO A 1042 32.92 18.04 -2.17
C PRO A 1042 32.47 18.13 -3.64
N ASP A 1043 32.46 19.36 -4.18
CA ASP A 1043 32.03 19.68 -5.55
C ASP A 1043 30.56 19.38 -5.90
N ILE A 1044 29.75 18.92 -4.93
CA ILE A 1044 28.30 18.81 -5.08
C ILE A 1044 27.64 20.11 -4.64
N GLN A 1045 26.67 20.57 -5.43
CA GLN A 1045 25.88 21.78 -5.15
C GLN A 1045 24.42 21.41 -5.07
N ARG A 1046 23.70 22.01 -4.11
CA ARG A 1046 22.24 21.87 -4.00
C ARG A 1046 21.58 22.12 -5.34
N GLN A 1047 20.69 21.22 -5.72
CA GLN A 1047 19.94 21.34 -6.96
C GLN A 1047 19.04 22.58 -6.90
N LEU A 1048 19.08 23.37 -7.97
CA LEU A 1048 18.23 24.55 -8.13
C LEU A 1048 17.06 24.18 -9.04
N VAL A 1049 15.84 24.35 -8.54
CA VAL A 1049 14.62 24.21 -9.34
C VAL A 1049 14.08 25.60 -9.62
N TYR A 1050 13.81 25.87 -10.90
CA TYR A 1050 13.16 27.11 -11.33
C TYR A 1050 11.65 26.96 -11.14
N GLY A 1051 11.14 27.49 -10.03
CA GLY A 1051 9.71 27.71 -9.86
C GLY A 1051 9.21 28.85 -10.77
N GLY A 1052 7.89 29.04 -10.81
CA GLY A 1052 7.27 30.02 -11.73
C GLY A 1052 7.82 31.45 -11.59
N THR A 1053 8.25 31.86 -10.39
CA THR A 1053 8.79 33.21 -10.12
C THR A 1053 10.11 33.23 -9.36
N GLN A 1054 10.58 32.10 -8.82
CA GLN A 1054 11.74 32.03 -7.92
C GLN A 1054 12.56 30.76 -8.11
N ILE A 1055 13.83 30.84 -7.69
CA ILE A 1055 14.75 29.71 -7.65
C ILE A 1055 14.67 29.11 -6.25
N VAL A 1056 14.35 27.82 -6.16
CA VAL A 1056 14.28 27.07 -4.89
C VAL A 1056 15.44 26.08 -4.83
N GLN A 1057 16.13 26.04 -3.69
CA GLN A 1057 17.16 25.03 -3.44
C GLN A 1057 16.48 23.76 -2.93
N GLN A 1058 16.73 22.62 -3.59
CA GLN A 1058 16.25 21.33 -3.13
C GLN A 1058 17.09 20.81 -1.97
N ASN A 1059 16.53 19.90 -1.19
CA ASN A 1059 17.29 19.17 -0.17
C ASN A 1059 18.42 18.36 -0.83
N GLU A 1060 19.39 17.92 -0.02
CA GLU A 1060 20.43 16.98 -0.42
C GLU A 1060 20.48 15.87 0.63
N GLN A 1061 20.38 14.62 0.20
CA GLN A 1061 20.30 13.46 1.09
C GLN A 1061 21.40 12.43 0.81
N SER A 1062 21.73 11.64 1.83
CA SER A 1062 22.54 10.43 1.70
C SER A 1062 21.91 9.31 2.50
N MET A 1063 22.15 8.08 2.07
CA MET A 1063 21.83 6.91 2.87
C MET A 1063 22.79 6.79 4.06
N SER A 1064 22.23 6.50 5.22
CA SER A 1064 22.94 6.18 6.46
C SER A 1064 22.73 4.71 6.79
N LEU A 1065 23.83 4.00 7.00
CA LEU A 1065 23.86 2.60 7.40
C LEU A 1065 24.43 2.52 8.82
N GLU A 1066 23.56 2.29 9.79
CA GLU A 1066 23.94 2.21 11.21
C GLU A 1066 24.04 0.75 11.62
N ILE A 1067 25.18 0.35 12.17
CA ILE A 1067 25.47 -1.03 12.55
C ILE A 1067 26.05 -1.05 13.96
N CYS A 1068 25.55 -1.95 14.83
CA CYS A 1068 26.19 -2.28 16.09
C CYS A 1068 26.43 -3.79 16.19
N GLY A 1069 27.53 -4.21 16.83
CA GLY A 1069 27.80 -5.62 17.12
C GLY A 1069 28.23 -6.48 15.94
N LEU A 1070 28.65 -5.89 14.81
CA LEU A 1070 29.12 -6.61 13.63
C LEU A 1070 30.33 -7.48 13.96
N ARG A 1071 30.25 -8.77 13.62
CA ARG A 1071 31.33 -9.74 13.87
C ARG A 1071 32.36 -9.72 12.74
N ASP A 1072 33.58 -10.13 13.07
CA ASP A 1072 34.63 -10.34 12.06
C ASP A 1072 34.17 -11.35 11.00
N GLY A 1073 34.34 -10.97 9.72
CA GLY A 1073 33.88 -11.74 8.56
C GLY A 1073 32.37 -11.67 8.26
N ASP A 1074 31.57 -10.98 9.09
CA ASP A 1074 30.14 -10.79 8.86
C ASP A 1074 29.85 -9.51 8.07
N ALA A 1075 28.78 -9.51 7.26
CA ALA A 1075 28.43 -8.39 6.39
C ALA A 1075 26.92 -8.12 6.42
N ARG A 1076 26.55 -6.84 6.37
CA ARG A 1076 25.17 -6.38 6.22
C ARG A 1076 25.06 -5.57 4.93
N ALA A 1077 23.98 -5.73 4.20
CA ALA A 1077 23.77 -5.04 2.94
C ALA A 1077 22.35 -4.49 2.83
N VAL A 1078 22.22 -3.48 1.99
CA VAL A 1078 20.95 -3.08 1.39
C VAL A 1078 20.99 -3.34 -0.10
N PHE A 1079 19.82 -3.51 -0.70
CA PHE A 1079 19.70 -3.73 -2.13
C PHE A 1079 18.55 -2.94 -2.75
N ARG A 1080 18.70 -2.68 -4.04
CA ARG A 1080 17.68 -2.13 -4.93
C ARG A 1080 17.84 -2.77 -6.29
N ASN A 1081 16.73 -3.08 -6.94
CA ASN A 1081 16.74 -3.67 -8.28
C ASN A 1081 16.89 -2.57 -9.33
N PHE A 1082 17.91 -2.68 -10.19
CA PHE A 1082 18.15 -1.76 -11.31
C PHE A 1082 18.08 -2.52 -12.65
N ASN A 1083 17.61 -1.84 -13.70
CA ASN A 1083 17.61 -2.36 -15.06
C ASN A 1083 18.27 -1.39 -16.04
N PHE A 1084 19.59 -1.18 -15.87
CA PHE A 1084 20.37 -0.24 -16.67
C PHE A 1084 21.62 -0.89 -17.27
N ASP A 1085 21.97 -0.47 -18.48
CA ASP A 1085 23.19 -0.90 -19.16
C ASP A 1085 24.34 0.08 -18.90
N MET A 1086 25.31 -0.36 -18.10
CA MET A 1086 26.45 0.47 -17.71
C MET A 1086 27.65 0.37 -18.68
N ARG A 1087 27.57 -0.41 -19.77
CA ARG A 1087 28.73 -0.69 -20.66
C ARG A 1087 29.27 0.53 -21.39
N MET A 1088 28.47 1.59 -21.52
CA MET A 1088 28.89 2.85 -22.17
C MET A 1088 29.71 3.75 -21.23
N TYR A 1089 29.79 3.41 -19.94
CA TYR A 1089 30.47 4.19 -18.91
C TYR A 1089 31.86 3.61 -18.59
N LYS A 1090 32.80 4.49 -18.22
CA LYS A 1090 34.20 4.09 -17.95
C LYS A 1090 34.54 3.92 -16.47
N ARG A 1091 33.82 4.59 -15.57
CA ARG A 1091 34.11 4.66 -14.13
C ARG A 1091 32.81 4.75 -13.35
N LEU A 1092 32.73 3.97 -12.27
CA LEU A 1092 31.74 4.13 -11.20
C LEU A 1092 32.42 4.84 -10.03
N ARG A 1093 31.71 5.77 -9.37
CA ARG A 1093 32.19 6.52 -8.20
C ARG A 1093 31.04 6.70 -7.22
N MET A 1094 31.36 6.69 -5.93
CA MET A 1094 30.43 6.90 -4.83
C MET A 1094 31.15 7.68 -3.73
N PHE A 1095 30.46 8.62 -3.09
CA PHE A 1095 30.96 9.26 -1.86
C PHE A 1095 30.58 8.39 -0.67
N VAL A 1096 31.49 8.28 0.30
CA VAL A 1096 31.28 7.47 1.51
C VAL A 1096 31.84 8.22 2.70
N HIS A 1097 31.13 8.12 3.83
CA HIS A 1097 31.49 8.69 5.12
C HIS A 1097 31.37 7.60 6.19
N ALA A 1098 32.26 7.61 7.17
CA ALA A 1098 32.24 6.70 8.31
C ALA A 1098 32.41 7.50 9.60
N GLU A 1099 31.55 7.21 10.58
CA GLU A 1099 31.58 7.79 11.92
C GLU A 1099 31.28 6.70 12.96
N ALA A 1100 31.80 6.88 14.19
CA ALA A 1100 31.43 6.05 15.32
C ALA A 1100 30.06 6.47 15.87
N SER A 1101 29.30 5.49 16.38
CA SER A 1101 28.04 5.73 17.11
C SER A 1101 28.29 5.58 18.61
N GLY A 1102 27.80 6.51 19.45
CA GLY A 1102 27.94 6.48 20.92
C GLY A 1102 29.23 7.07 21.49
N ASP A 1103 29.64 6.62 22.68
CA ASP A 1103 30.92 6.98 23.31
C ASP A 1103 32.08 6.52 22.41
N PHE A 1104 32.81 7.50 21.88
CA PHE A 1104 33.76 7.50 20.76
C PHE A 1104 34.92 6.49 20.71
N GLU A 1105 34.98 5.41 21.49
CA GLU A 1105 36.28 4.75 21.75
C GLU A 1105 36.63 3.49 20.94
N ASP A 1106 35.74 2.88 20.14
CA ASP A 1106 36.02 1.54 19.58
C ASP A 1106 36.23 1.42 18.05
N LEU A 1107 35.77 2.35 17.19
CA LEU A 1107 35.90 2.20 15.73
C LEU A 1107 37.22 2.80 15.19
N GLN A 1108 38.11 1.97 14.63
CA GLN A 1108 39.39 2.41 14.05
C GLN A 1108 39.39 2.38 12.51
N ASP A 1109 40.37 3.05 11.91
CA ASP A 1109 40.62 3.00 10.47
C ASP A 1109 40.85 1.56 9.99
N GLY A 1110 40.04 1.11 9.04
CA GLY A 1110 40.13 -0.23 8.45
C GLY A 1110 39.37 -1.33 9.18
N ASP A 1111 38.70 -1.05 10.31
CA ASP A 1111 37.85 -2.02 11.01
C ASP A 1111 36.56 -2.34 10.22
N LEU A 1112 36.11 -1.41 9.38
CA LEU A 1112 34.93 -1.56 8.54
C LEU A 1112 35.28 -1.35 7.06
N SER A 1113 34.76 -2.21 6.20
CA SER A 1113 34.77 -2.03 4.74
C SER A 1113 33.37 -1.69 4.23
N ILE A 1114 33.30 -0.85 3.21
CA ILE A 1114 32.10 -0.74 2.37
C ILE A 1114 32.28 -1.63 1.14
N PHE A 1115 31.21 -2.33 0.74
CA PHE A 1115 31.20 -3.10 -0.49
C PHE A 1115 29.98 -2.78 -1.34
N VAL A 1116 30.11 -2.98 -2.66
CA VAL A 1116 29.03 -2.84 -3.63
C VAL A 1116 29.03 -4.08 -4.53
N ARG A 1117 27.93 -4.84 -4.52
CA ARG A 1117 27.68 -5.98 -5.42
C ARG A 1117 26.81 -5.55 -6.61
N LEU A 1118 27.25 -5.85 -7.83
CA LEU A 1118 26.50 -5.60 -9.07
C LEU A 1118 26.40 -6.90 -9.88
N GLY A 1119 25.19 -7.41 -10.11
CA GLY A 1119 25.02 -8.73 -10.71
C GLY A 1119 23.57 -9.13 -10.97
N SER A 1120 23.37 -10.38 -11.40
CA SER A 1120 22.04 -10.97 -11.57
C SER A 1120 21.46 -11.52 -10.26
N ASP A 1121 22.30 -11.81 -9.27
CA ASP A 1121 21.90 -12.18 -7.91
C ASP A 1121 22.89 -11.62 -6.86
N TYR A 1122 22.62 -11.88 -5.58
CA TYR A 1122 23.36 -11.32 -4.45
C TYR A 1122 24.46 -12.22 -3.88
N ILE A 1123 24.52 -13.50 -4.27
CA ILE A 1123 25.34 -14.53 -3.61
C ILE A 1123 26.24 -15.28 -4.61
N GLY A 1124 25.73 -15.66 -5.77
CA GLY A 1124 26.46 -16.50 -6.72
C GLY A 1124 27.06 -15.76 -7.93
N ASN A 1125 26.41 -14.67 -8.39
CA ASN A 1125 26.68 -14.05 -9.68
C ASN A 1125 26.70 -12.52 -9.60
N TYR A 1126 27.79 -11.99 -9.05
CA TYR A 1126 28.01 -10.54 -8.93
C TYR A 1126 29.48 -10.15 -9.14
N TYR A 1127 29.69 -8.87 -9.45
CA TYR A 1127 30.95 -8.17 -9.27
C TYR A 1127 30.92 -7.44 -7.93
N GLU A 1128 31.85 -7.74 -7.05
CA GLU A 1128 32.00 -7.04 -5.77
C GLU A 1128 33.16 -6.06 -5.84
N TYR A 1129 32.89 -4.85 -5.36
CA TYR A 1129 33.89 -3.80 -5.16
C TYR A 1129 33.92 -3.47 -3.68
N GLU A 1130 35.02 -3.76 -3.00
CA GLU A 1130 35.20 -3.53 -1.57
C GLU A 1130 36.29 -2.47 -1.32
N VAL A 1131 36.04 -1.57 -0.37
CA VAL A 1131 36.98 -0.53 0.04
C VAL A 1131 36.97 -0.41 1.58
N PRO A 1132 38.13 -0.56 2.26
CA PRO A 1132 38.23 -0.32 3.70
C PRO A 1132 38.02 1.16 4.00
N LEU A 1133 37.21 1.45 5.02
CA LEU A 1133 36.82 2.81 5.40
C LEU A 1133 37.85 3.45 6.33
N LYS A 1134 37.85 4.78 6.31
CA LYS A 1134 38.59 5.61 7.27
C LYS A 1134 37.58 6.41 8.06
N VAL A 1135 37.74 6.38 9.39
CA VAL A 1135 36.81 7.03 10.31
C VAL A 1135 37.08 8.52 10.31
N THR A 1136 36.01 9.31 10.36
CA THR A 1136 36.13 10.76 10.46
C THR A 1136 36.72 11.14 11.83
N PRO A 1137 37.83 11.89 11.89
CA PRO A 1137 38.54 12.19 13.14
C PRO A 1137 37.79 13.04 14.15
#